data_AF-A0A2S4JFZ7-F1
#
_entry.id   AF-A0A2S4JFZ7-F1
#
_cell.length_a   1.000
_cell.length_b   1.000
_cell.length_c   1.000
_cell.angle_alpha   90.00
_cell.angle_beta   90.00
_cell.angle_gamma   90.00
#
_symmetry.space_group_name_H-M   'P 1'
#
loop_
_entity.id
_entity.type
_entity.pdbx_description
1 polymer ?
#
loop_
_entity_poly.entity_id
_entity_poly.type
_entity_poly.pdbx_seq_one_letter_code
_entity_poly.pdbx_strand_id
1 'polypeptide(L)'
;MRFVSPERGPDRLHPDPELIIPPQSRVNAFGPAAPGSGTSPKRKVILMTVFPRVFSRVFPRTADVVRSARSLVLALLMVLGVSLLTGCNTSLDSLKVVVQGDEGEIPLKLRDLGRRRTEEETLVGPLEEGKRPFRYRIEAAREEPLLVSGSDPRLIATVSGDITGGEVLLFAGDEGLRYSFGDVLIDKRTDTGGEEPRRYRLSFPLASLRNGPWEVEFRAPRGSRGYQVEELRFGQRSPGIVLGEVLEADMLLPLIAKDDSLVLPVTTRLVRDHTHSLEIRYQAGEELFQDRRDRPRQELILEGPEGDRRSLQVNLRPGERAIVLWPQRWLPRAESLTIPLRQGVVLEGVRHHSIPRDPREPILMELEELQRWPRELWRREDFELFAWSAYPRILWMDHRSYQTQARMFRRLAFFVEKRGYQGRLLSNQELEDLHGWNAHNYRPEGLADFFNAAEVSGFELNPEELVLREIAHDQGLLVRQPPEQAPPGERWLPGTGGVLSISQESFSPLRRLLTVHEAMHGVFYEEPEFRQAAYSYWDHQLSRRERDFWKIFFSWMSYDPDDRYLMVNEFQAYLLQQGERSANWYFGTRIAERIRRALPNRAAAIDAILRDYPRTFIDAAAAINEALFSASGMVGGDPFCLIPGEE
;
A
#
# COMPACT_ATOMS: atom_id res chain seq x y z
N MET A 1 48.31 -2.57 -66.62
CA MET A 1 47.99 -1.13 -66.50
C MET A 1 47.63 -0.88 -65.04
N ARG A 2 48.51 -0.20 -64.30
CA ARG A 2 48.27 0.25 -62.92
C ARG A 2 47.34 1.47 -62.97
N PHE A 3 46.31 1.50 -62.12
CA PHE A 3 45.87 2.73 -61.45
C PHE A 3 45.30 2.37 -60.08
N VAL A 4 45.54 3.29 -59.15
CA VAL A 4 45.53 3.17 -57.70
C VAL A 4 44.45 4.10 -57.14
N SER A 5 43.75 3.64 -56.10
CA SER A 5 43.05 4.38 -55.03
C SER A 5 41.77 5.20 -55.33
N PRO A 6 40.99 5.58 -54.28
CA PRO A 6 41.07 5.18 -52.86
C PRO A 6 39.75 4.72 -52.22
N GLU A 7 39.94 4.00 -51.12
CA GLU A 7 39.01 3.80 -50.01
C GLU A 7 38.38 5.13 -49.53
N ARG A 8 37.07 5.11 -49.31
CA ARG A 8 36.39 5.98 -48.33
C ARG A 8 35.46 5.08 -47.52
N GLY A 9 35.82 4.88 -46.25
CA GLY A 9 34.95 4.26 -45.26
C GLY A 9 33.69 5.10 -45.04
N PRO A 10 32.59 4.52 -44.51
CA PRO A 10 31.41 5.28 -44.19
C PRO A 10 31.70 6.17 -42.97
N ASP A 11 31.54 7.48 -43.17
CA ASP A 11 31.45 8.49 -42.13
C ASP A 11 30.42 8.07 -41.09
N ARG A 12 30.89 7.60 -39.94
CA ARG A 12 30.09 7.44 -38.73
C ARG A 12 29.84 8.83 -38.15
N LEU A 13 28.78 9.48 -38.62
CA LEU A 13 28.14 10.58 -37.90
C LEU A 13 27.40 9.99 -36.70
N HIS A 14 28.14 9.76 -35.61
CA HIS A 14 27.53 9.62 -34.30
C HIS A 14 27.04 11.00 -33.85
N PRO A 15 25.74 11.19 -33.58
CA PRO A 15 25.31 12.38 -32.87
C PRO A 15 25.83 12.30 -31.44
N ASP A 16 26.53 13.35 -31.01
CA ASP A 16 26.90 13.62 -29.62
C ASP A 16 25.64 13.56 -28.73
N PRO A 17 25.52 12.62 -27.78
CA PRO A 17 24.38 12.57 -26.88
C PRO A 17 24.72 13.40 -25.63
N GLU A 18 24.81 14.71 -25.77
CA GLU A 18 24.71 15.59 -24.61
C GLU A 18 23.28 15.47 -24.03
N LEU A 19 23.20 14.68 -22.96
CA LEU A 19 22.18 14.67 -21.90
C LEU A 19 20.72 14.97 -22.29
N ILE A 20 19.89 13.94 -22.09
CA ILE A 20 18.45 14.05 -21.82
C ILE A 20 18.25 14.66 -20.41
N ILE A 21 18.65 15.91 -20.15
CA ILE A 21 18.34 16.70 -18.93
C ILE A 21 18.26 18.20 -19.33
N PRO A 22 17.32 19.02 -18.82
CA PRO A 22 17.23 20.43 -19.20
C PRO A 22 18.36 21.27 -18.59
N PRO A 23 18.92 22.26 -19.30
CA PRO A 23 19.53 23.42 -18.66
C PRO A 23 18.46 24.51 -18.52
N GLN A 24 18.27 25.07 -17.32
CA GLN A 24 17.70 26.42 -17.23
C GLN A 24 18.41 27.32 -16.22
N SER A 25 18.62 28.53 -16.73
CA SER A 25 18.84 29.83 -16.08
C SER A 25 20.07 29.99 -15.18
N ARG A 26 21.06 30.68 -15.76
CA ARG A 26 22.03 31.54 -15.08
C ARG A 26 21.31 32.45 -14.07
N VAL A 27 21.67 32.35 -12.80
CA VAL A 27 21.52 33.44 -11.82
C VAL A 27 22.89 34.09 -11.69
N ASN A 28 22.92 35.40 -11.84
CA ASN A 28 24.12 36.23 -11.87
C ASN A 28 24.99 36.08 -10.62
N ALA A 29 26.29 35.96 -10.88
CA ALA A 29 27.34 36.14 -9.91
C ALA A 29 27.41 37.60 -9.44
N PHE A 30 27.48 37.81 -8.12
CA PHE A 30 28.24 38.90 -7.53
C PHE A 30 29.34 38.28 -6.68
N GLY A 31 30.57 38.69 -6.96
CA GLY A 31 31.81 38.16 -6.37
C GLY A 31 32.09 38.64 -4.93
N PRO A 32 33.24 38.20 -4.37
CA PRO A 32 33.46 38.09 -2.93
C PRO A 32 34.19 39.30 -2.31
N ALA A 33 34.03 39.47 -0.99
CA ALA A 33 34.95 40.22 -0.14
C ALA A 33 35.27 39.41 1.12
N ALA A 34 36.55 39.39 1.47
CA ALA A 34 37.19 38.56 2.50
C ALA A 34 37.16 39.23 3.92
N PRO A 35 37.90 38.78 4.95
CA PRO A 35 37.31 38.40 6.25
C PRO A 35 37.70 39.33 7.41
N GLY A 36 37.00 39.22 8.54
CA GLY A 36 37.35 39.93 9.77
C GLY A 36 36.66 39.41 11.03
N SER A 37 37.40 38.59 11.79
CA SER A 37 37.49 38.50 13.26
C SER A 37 36.34 38.91 14.18
N GLY A 38 36.05 38.07 15.19
CA GLY A 38 35.79 38.58 16.54
C GLY A 38 34.76 37.86 17.41
N THR A 39 35.25 36.91 18.22
CA THR A 39 34.93 36.71 19.65
C THR A 39 33.49 36.40 20.13
N SER A 40 33.33 35.18 20.65
CA SER A 40 32.44 34.79 21.78
C SER A 40 32.73 35.63 23.06
N PRO A 41 31.91 35.68 24.15
CA PRO A 41 31.41 34.49 24.88
C PRO A 41 30.10 34.59 25.75
N LYS A 42 29.61 33.39 26.12
CA LYS A 42 29.07 32.91 27.43
C LYS A 42 27.80 33.47 28.12
N ARG A 43 26.98 32.48 28.50
CA ARG A 43 25.91 32.35 29.53
C ARG A 43 26.08 33.13 30.86
N LYS A 44 24.98 33.62 31.46
CA LYS A 44 24.27 33.08 32.67
C LYS A 44 23.29 34.09 33.33
N VAL A 45 22.11 33.58 33.70
CA VAL A 45 21.32 33.73 34.96
C VAL A 45 21.22 35.10 35.64
N ILE A 46 19.98 35.59 35.87
CA ILE A 46 19.61 36.43 37.02
C ILE A 46 18.23 36.03 37.57
N LEU A 47 18.20 35.82 38.89
CA LEU A 47 17.06 35.65 39.80
C LEU A 47 16.75 37.01 40.41
N MET A 48 15.48 37.41 40.59
CA MET A 48 15.15 38.47 41.56
C MET A 48 13.70 38.42 42.06
N THR A 49 13.59 38.41 43.40
CA THR A 49 12.40 38.42 44.25
C THR A 49 12.07 39.84 44.68
N VAL A 50 10.79 40.26 44.72
CA VAL A 50 10.32 41.41 45.55
C VAL A 50 8.86 41.20 46.01
N PHE A 51 8.67 41.16 47.34
CA PHE A 51 7.45 41.54 48.10
C PHE A 51 7.72 42.95 48.71
N PRO A 52 6.77 43.80 49.21
CA PRO A 52 5.81 43.41 50.27
C PRO A 52 4.49 44.24 50.47
N ARG A 53 3.67 43.77 51.46
CA ARG A 53 2.68 44.46 52.35
C ARG A 53 1.32 44.90 51.74
N VAL A 54 0.16 44.73 52.40
CA VAL A 54 -0.25 45.25 53.74
C VAL A 54 -1.32 44.35 54.42
N PHE A 55 -1.26 44.25 55.76
CA PHE A 55 -2.24 43.66 56.68
C PHE A 55 -3.13 44.78 57.29
N SER A 56 -4.43 44.54 57.53
CA SER A 56 -5.01 44.49 58.90
C SER A 56 -6.55 44.40 58.96
N ARG A 57 -7.00 43.41 59.76
CA ARG A 57 -8.11 43.36 60.74
C ARG A 57 -9.54 43.74 60.33
N VAL A 58 -10.50 42.82 60.55
CA VAL A 58 -11.49 42.80 61.66
C VAL A 58 -12.16 41.40 61.70
N PHE A 59 -12.29 40.80 62.90
CA PHE A 59 -13.17 39.67 63.21
C PHE A 59 -14.39 40.19 63.99
N PRO A 60 -15.56 39.52 63.88
CA PRO A 60 -16.14 38.99 65.11
C PRO A 60 -16.74 37.58 65.00
N ARG A 61 -16.40 36.80 66.04
CA ARG A 61 -17.21 35.86 66.85
C ARG A 61 -18.27 34.97 66.20
N THR A 62 -17.83 33.72 66.08
CA THR A 62 -18.50 32.43 66.25
C THR A 62 -19.64 32.36 67.29
N ALA A 63 -20.77 31.76 66.88
CA ALA A 63 -21.59 30.90 67.75
C ALA A 63 -22.50 29.89 66.99
N ASP A 64 -22.78 30.04 65.69
CA ASP A 64 -23.77 29.18 65.00
C ASP A 64 -23.23 28.15 63.99
N VAL A 65 -21.91 28.07 63.78
CA VAL A 65 -21.33 27.20 62.72
C VAL A 65 -21.12 25.74 63.16
N VAL A 66 -21.14 25.44 64.46
CA VAL A 66 -20.80 24.09 64.97
C VAL A 66 -21.99 23.10 64.91
N ARG A 67 -23.23 23.58 64.79
CA ARG A 67 -24.40 22.68 64.58
C ARG A 67 -24.60 22.28 63.12
N SER A 68 -24.30 23.16 62.17
CA SER A 68 -24.45 22.85 60.73
C SER A 68 -23.34 21.93 60.20
N ALA A 69 -22.13 21.97 60.77
CA ALA A 69 -21.03 21.08 60.37
C ALA A 69 -21.24 19.61 60.75
N ARG A 70 -21.93 19.33 61.87
CA ARG A 70 -22.24 17.93 62.27
C ARG A 70 -23.33 17.30 61.41
N SER A 71 -24.35 18.06 61.02
CA SER A 71 -25.41 17.57 60.11
C SER A 71 -24.89 17.38 58.68
N LEU A 72 -23.97 18.23 58.22
CA LEU A 72 -23.37 18.08 56.89
C LEU A 72 -22.39 16.89 56.82
N VAL A 73 -21.59 16.66 57.87
CA VAL A 73 -20.66 15.51 57.92
C VAL A 73 -21.41 14.19 58.09
N LEU A 74 -22.52 14.15 58.85
CA LEU A 74 -23.34 12.95 58.99
C LEU A 74 -24.16 12.65 57.71
N ALA A 75 -24.63 13.68 57.00
CA ALA A 75 -25.28 13.54 55.70
C ALA A 75 -24.27 13.12 54.61
N LEU A 76 -23.03 13.65 54.62
CA LEU A 76 -21.99 13.26 53.67
C LEU A 76 -21.48 11.84 53.94
N LEU A 77 -21.41 11.40 55.21
CA LEU A 77 -21.08 10.01 55.57
C LEU A 77 -22.23 9.03 55.32
N MET A 78 -23.49 9.46 55.39
CA MET A 78 -24.63 8.63 54.94
C MET A 78 -24.75 8.57 53.41
N VAL A 79 -24.42 9.64 52.68
CA VAL A 79 -24.36 9.61 51.21
C VAL A 79 -23.16 8.79 50.74
N LEU A 80 -21.98 8.89 51.37
CA LEU A 80 -20.86 7.98 51.08
C LEU A 80 -21.17 6.53 51.50
N GLY A 81 -21.83 6.33 52.64
CA GLY A 81 -22.20 5.01 53.14
C GLY A 81 -23.28 4.32 52.29
N VAL A 82 -24.25 5.08 51.79
CA VAL A 82 -25.27 4.59 50.85
C VAL A 82 -24.68 4.42 49.46
N SER A 83 -23.79 5.30 48.97
CA SER A 83 -23.12 5.10 47.67
C SER A 83 -22.08 3.96 47.68
N LEU A 84 -21.49 3.63 48.83
CA LEU A 84 -20.62 2.44 49.00
C LEU A 84 -21.43 1.14 49.22
N LEU A 85 -22.69 1.22 49.66
CA LEU A 85 -23.58 0.07 49.85
C LEU A 85 -24.57 -0.16 48.68
N THR A 86 -24.80 0.87 47.85
CA THR A 86 -25.63 0.81 46.64
C THR A 86 -24.80 0.94 45.38
N GLY A 87 -23.48 0.69 45.46
CA GLY A 87 -22.64 0.46 44.29
C GLY A 87 -23.43 -0.38 43.30
N CYS A 88 -23.76 0.25 42.17
CA CYS A 88 -24.71 -0.25 41.20
C CYS A 88 -24.28 -1.66 40.80
N ASN A 89 -24.87 -2.66 41.43
CA ASN A 89 -25.03 -3.97 40.86
C ASN A 89 -26.09 -3.76 39.77
N THR A 90 -25.66 -3.28 38.59
CA THR A 90 -26.40 -3.56 37.38
C THR A 90 -26.45 -5.08 37.29
N SER A 91 -27.60 -5.63 37.68
CA SER A 91 -27.93 -7.02 37.42
C SER A 91 -27.60 -7.33 35.96
N LEU A 92 -26.96 -8.46 35.73
CA LEU A 92 -26.63 -9.03 34.42
C LEU A 92 -27.88 -9.33 33.55
N ASP A 93 -29.09 -9.06 34.07
CA ASP A 93 -30.36 -9.09 33.33
C ASP A 93 -30.43 -8.11 32.14
N SER A 94 -29.40 -7.28 31.91
CA SER A 94 -29.37 -6.26 30.86
C SER A 94 -28.66 -6.68 29.56
N LEU A 95 -27.95 -7.82 29.52
CA LEU A 95 -27.27 -8.25 28.29
C LEU A 95 -28.29 -8.83 27.30
N LYS A 96 -28.60 -8.09 26.24
CA LYS A 96 -29.43 -8.60 25.14
C LYS A 96 -28.61 -9.57 24.30
N VAL A 97 -29.08 -10.82 24.24
CA VAL A 97 -28.57 -11.82 23.30
C VAL A 97 -29.68 -12.24 22.38
N VAL A 98 -29.47 -12.02 21.10
CA VAL A 98 -30.45 -12.27 20.06
C VAL A 98 -29.79 -13.05 18.93
N VAL A 99 -30.49 -14.08 18.46
CA VAL A 99 -30.17 -14.76 17.21
C VAL A 99 -31.10 -14.23 16.14
N GLN A 100 -30.53 -13.77 15.04
CA GLN A 100 -31.27 -13.34 13.87
C GLN A 100 -31.39 -14.54 12.93
N GLY A 101 -32.57 -15.16 12.89
CA GLY A 101 -32.92 -16.21 11.93
C GLY A 101 -33.86 -15.71 10.84
N ASP A 102 -34.16 -16.57 9.87
CA ASP A 102 -35.09 -16.26 8.76
C ASP A 102 -36.51 -15.92 9.25
N GLU A 103 -36.87 -16.32 10.47
CA GLU A 103 -38.17 -16.06 11.11
C GLU A 103 -38.16 -14.91 12.13
N GLY A 104 -37.05 -14.16 12.27
CA GLY A 104 -36.92 -13.01 13.17
C GLY A 104 -35.93 -13.19 14.33
N GLU A 105 -36.02 -12.31 15.34
CA GLU A 105 -35.15 -12.30 16.52
C GLU A 105 -35.57 -13.36 17.54
N ILE A 106 -34.68 -14.31 17.85
CA ILE A 106 -34.86 -15.30 18.91
C ILE A 106 -34.03 -14.88 20.13
N PRO A 107 -34.65 -14.56 21.28
CA PRO A 107 -33.93 -14.22 22.49
C PRO A 107 -33.25 -15.46 23.09
N LEU A 108 -31.98 -15.33 23.47
CA LEU A 108 -31.22 -16.40 24.12
C LEU A 108 -31.11 -16.19 25.62
N LYS A 109 -31.02 -17.30 26.38
CA LYS A 109 -30.74 -17.24 27.82
C LYS A 109 -29.24 -17.29 28.03
N LEU A 110 -28.69 -16.23 28.62
CA LEU A 110 -27.36 -16.24 29.16
C LEU A 110 -27.39 -16.85 30.55
N ARG A 111 -26.54 -17.85 30.77
CA ARG A 111 -26.22 -18.33 32.10
C ARG A 111 -24.79 -17.89 32.42
N ASP A 112 -24.67 -16.94 33.34
CA ASP A 112 -23.38 -16.65 33.96
C ASP A 112 -22.93 -17.92 34.70
N LEU A 113 -21.82 -18.51 34.26
CA LEU A 113 -21.24 -19.68 34.90
C LEU A 113 -20.42 -19.29 36.15
N GLY A 114 -20.34 -18.00 36.45
CA GLY A 114 -19.52 -17.46 37.52
C GLY A 114 -18.03 -17.54 37.21
N ARG A 115 -17.23 -17.01 38.14
CA ARG A 115 -15.77 -17.03 38.06
C ARG A 115 -15.28 -18.45 38.33
N ARG A 116 -14.41 -19.00 37.47
CA ARG A 116 -13.73 -20.27 37.78
C ARG A 116 -12.90 -20.10 39.05
N ARG A 117 -13.15 -20.92 40.08
CA ARG A 117 -12.19 -21.12 41.17
C ARG A 117 -10.99 -21.83 40.56
N THR A 118 -9.87 -21.15 40.43
CA THR A 118 -8.58 -21.85 40.36
C THR A 118 -8.41 -22.52 41.72
N GLU A 119 -8.24 -23.84 41.72
CA GLU A 119 -7.97 -24.62 42.92
C GLU A 119 -6.57 -24.26 43.45
N GLU A 120 -6.49 -23.14 44.14
CA GLU A 120 -5.45 -22.68 45.07
C GLU A 120 -5.61 -21.16 45.18
N GLU A 121 -6.38 -20.69 46.17
CA GLU A 121 -6.23 -19.35 46.77
C GLU A 121 -7.30 -19.18 47.85
N THR A 122 -6.87 -19.11 49.11
CA THR A 122 -7.69 -18.61 50.21
C THR A 122 -7.32 -17.15 50.41
N LEU A 123 -8.25 -16.20 50.25
CA LEU A 123 -8.01 -14.82 50.69
C LEU A 123 -9.31 -14.15 51.16
N VAL A 124 -9.23 -13.64 52.39
CA VAL A 124 -10.16 -12.76 53.09
C VAL A 124 -9.82 -11.31 52.69
N GLY A 125 -10.79 -10.56 52.13
CA GLY A 125 -10.67 -9.14 51.81
C GLY A 125 -11.68 -8.67 50.74
N PRO A 126 -12.09 -7.38 50.72
CA PRO A 126 -13.10 -6.89 49.78
C PRO A 126 -12.58 -6.92 48.33
N LEU A 127 -13.43 -7.40 47.43
CA LEU A 127 -13.14 -7.67 46.01
C LEU A 127 -13.13 -6.36 45.20
N GLU A 128 -11.99 -6.01 44.62
CA GLU A 128 -11.90 -4.95 43.59
C GLU A 128 -12.38 -5.46 42.22
N GLU A 129 -13.00 -4.53 41.48
CA GLU A 129 -13.39 -4.60 40.08
C GLU A 129 -12.17 -4.86 39.17
N GLY A 130 -12.30 -5.72 38.16
CA GLY A 130 -11.37 -5.80 37.02
C GLY A 130 -10.16 -6.77 37.06
N LYS A 131 -10.20 -7.93 37.76
CA LYS A 131 -9.03 -8.83 37.82
C LYS A 131 -9.19 -10.28 37.29
N ARG A 132 -10.34 -10.73 36.76
CA ARG A 132 -10.55 -12.15 36.35
C ARG A 132 -11.44 -12.31 35.10
N PRO A 133 -11.24 -13.39 34.29
CA PRO A 133 -11.99 -13.63 33.04
C PRO A 133 -13.49 -13.88 33.29
N PHE A 134 -14.33 -13.51 32.31
CA PHE A 134 -15.78 -13.70 32.33
C PHE A 134 -16.17 -14.87 31.42
N ARG A 135 -17.07 -15.74 31.90
CA ARG A 135 -17.51 -16.93 31.18
C ARG A 135 -19.02 -16.93 31.01
N TYR A 136 -19.47 -16.87 29.76
CA TYR A 136 -20.88 -16.91 29.42
C TYR A 136 -21.19 -18.27 28.79
N ARG A 137 -22.19 -18.98 29.32
CA ARG A 137 -22.80 -20.09 28.59
C ARG A 137 -24.05 -19.59 27.89
N ILE A 138 -24.12 -19.87 26.59
CA ILE A 138 -25.23 -19.47 25.74
C ILE A 138 -26.11 -20.71 25.56
N GLU A 139 -27.27 -20.70 26.21
CA GLU A 139 -28.26 -21.78 26.12
C GLU A 139 -29.43 -21.30 25.25
N ALA A 140 -29.87 -22.15 24.32
CA ALA A 140 -31.12 -21.91 23.61
C ALA A 140 -32.27 -21.82 24.64
N ALA A 141 -33.19 -20.87 24.45
CA ALA A 141 -34.33 -20.73 25.37
C ALA A 141 -35.31 -21.93 25.32
N ARG A 142 -35.12 -22.85 24.36
CA ARG A 142 -35.85 -24.10 24.14
C ARG A 142 -34.85 -25.26 24.09
N GLU A 143 -35.29 -26.49 24.37
CA GLU A 143 -34.47 -27.72 24.29
C GLU A 143 -34.02 -28.09 22.85
N GLU A 144 -34.33 -27.26 21.86
CA GLU A 144 -33.93 -27.46 20.47
C GLU A 144 -32.51 -26.93 20.23
N PRO A 145 -31.66 -27.66 19.48
CA PRO A 145 -30.33 -27.19 19.14
C PRO A 145 -30.39 -25.88 18.34
N LEU A 146 -29.55 -24.92 18.71
CA LEU A 146 -29.32 -23.68 17.93
C LEU A 146 -28.73 -24.06 16.57
N LEU A 147 -29.59 -24.18 15.56
CA LEU A 147 -29.19 -24.31 14.16
C LEU A 147 -28.90 -22.90 13.63
N VAL A 148 -27.63 -22.56 13.48
CA VAL A 148 -27.26 -21.33 12.76
C VAL A 148 -27.27 -21.65 11.27
N SER A 149 -28.40 -21.42 10.61
CA SER A 149 -28.54 -21.57 9.16
C SER A 149 -28.10 -20.27 8.46
N GLY A 150 -27.06 -20.35 7.63
CA GLY A 150 -26.55 -19.25 6.82
C GLY A 150 -25.26 -19.68 6.12
N SER A 151 -24.94 -19.07 4.98
CA SER A 151 -23.71 -19.41 4.23
C SER A 151 -22.42 -18.94 4.92
N ASP A 152 -22.52 -18.07 5.93
CA ASP A 152 -21.40 -17.55 6.75
C ASP A 152 -21.91 -17.12 8.15
N PRO A 153 -22.15 -18.07 9.07
CA PRO A 153 -22.64 -17.76 10.41
C PRO A 153 -21.55 -17.05 11.23
N ARG A 154 -21.89 -15.92 11.89
CA ARG A 154 -20.93 -15.18 12.73
C ARG A 154 -21.50 -14.88 14.11
N LEU A 155 -20.63 -14.93 15.12
CA LEU A 155 -20.87 -14.33 16.43
C LEU A 155 -20.41 -12.88 16.36
N ILE A 156 -21.25 -11.96 16.80
CA ILE A 156 -20.96 -10.54 16.86
C ILE A 156 -21.01 -10.12 18.33
N ALA A 157 -19.91 -9.56 18.85
CA ALA A 157 -19.87 -9.01 20.20
C ALA A 157 -19.69 -7.50 20.16
N THR A 158 -20.64 -6.75 20.71
CA THR A 158 -20.49 -5.32 20.95
C THR A 158 -19.87 -5.12 22.31
N VAL A 159 -18.73 -4.45 22.36
CA VAL A 159 -17.95 -4.17 23.57
C VAL A 159 -17.67 -2.68 23.67
N SER A 160 -17.79 -2.07 24.85
CA SER A 160 -17.36 -0.70 25.14
C SER A 160 -16.18 -0.67 26.10
N GLY A 161 -15.45 0.44 26.16
CA GLY A 161 -14.36 0.70 27.13
C GLY A 161 -12.96 0.34 26.64
N ASP A 162 -11.97 0.42 27.56
CA ASP A 162 -10.55 0.16 27.24
C ASP A 162 -10.25 -1.33 27.20
N ILE A 163 -9.93 -1.83 26.01
CA ILE A 163 -9.68 -3.25 25.75
C ILE A 163 -8.21 -3.43 25.39
N THR A 164 -7.42 -4.03 26.28
CA THR A 164 -5.97 -4.18 26.08
C THR A 164 -5.57 -5.54 25.54
N GLY A 165 -6.30 -6.02 24.54
CA GLY A 165 -6.27 -7.40 24.06
C GLY A 165 -7.23 -8.30 24.83
N GLY A 166 -7.21 -9.60 24.54
CA GLY A 166 -8.01 -10.63 25.18
C GLY A 166 -8.14 -11.90 24.36
N GLU A 167 -8.80 -12.89 24.93
CA GLU A 167 -9.12 -14.16 24.26
C GLU A 167 -10.62 -14.33 24.28
N VAL A 168 -11.21 -14.63 23.13
CA VAL A 168 -12.55 -15.20 23.04
C VAL A 168 -12.37 -16.68 22.77
N LEU A 169 -12.79 -17.51 23.72
CA LEU A 169 -12.85 -18.94 23.53
C LEU A 169 -14.29 -19.30 23.23
N LEU A 170 -14.54 -19.83 22.04
CA LEU A 170 -15.83 -20.37 21.61
C LEU A 170 -15.76 -21.88 21.72
N PHE A 171 -16.55 -22.48 22.60
CA PHE A 171 -16.64 -23.93 22.76
C PHE A 171 -17.99 -24.43 22.25
N ALA A 172 -18.00 -25.55 21.53
CA ALA A 172 -19.18 -26.35 21.22
C ALA A 172 -18.90 -27.79 21.66
N GLY A 173 -19.30 -28.15 22.88
CA GLY A 173 -18.89 -29.42 23.50
C GLY A 173 -17.38 -29.46 23.77
N ASP A 174 -16.69 -30.49 23.28
CA ASP A 174 -15.23 -30.68 23.45
C ASP A 174 -14.40 -29.99 22.35
N GLU A 175 -15.05 -29.50 21.28
CA GLU A 175 -14.41 -28.71 20.22
C GLU A 175 -14.41 -27.23 20.63
N GLY A 176 -13.25 -26.57 20.52
CA GLY A 176 -13.10 -25.16 20.89
C GLY A 176 -12.30 -24.38 19.85
N LEU A 177 -12.83 -23.23 19.43
CA LEU A 177 -12.08 -22.21 18.70
C LEU A 177 -11.57 -21.15 19.68
N ARG A 178 -10.28 -20.86 19.60
CA ARG A 178 -9.64 -19.78 20.35
C ARG A 178 -9.34 -18.63 19.43
N TYR A 179 -9.94 -17.49 19.70
CA TYR A 179 -9.62 -16.22 19.06
C TYR A 179 -8.86 -15.38 20.06
N SER A 180 -7.56 -15.27 19.89
CA SER A 180 -6.76 -14.31 20.65
C SER A 180 -6.74 -13.00 19.88
N PHE A 181 -7.06 -11.90 20.53
CA PHE A 181 -6.84 -10.55 20.00
C PHE A 181 -5.80 -9.86 20.88
N GLY A 182 -4.66 -9.49 20.30
CA GLY A 182 -3.61 -8.74 21.00
C GLY A 182 -3.84 -7.23 20.86
N ASP A 183 -3.34 -6.47 21.83
CA ASP A 183 -3.12 -5.01 21.82
C ASP A 183 -4.24 -4.05 22.24
N VAL A 184 -3.75 -2.86 22.57
CA VAL A 184 -4.32 -1.79 23.40
C VAL A 184 -5.28 -0.90 22.60
N LEU A 185 -6.58 -1.17 22.70
CA LEU A 185 -7.63 -0.20 22.41
C LEU A 185 -7.88 0.61 23.69
N ILE A 186 -7.06 1.63 23.93
CA ILE A 186 -7.40 2.63 24.95
C ILE A 186 -8.19 3.73 24.25
N ASP A 187 -9.43 3.93 24.68
CA ASP A 187 -10.18 5.13 24.37
C ASP A 187 -9.68 6.27 25.26
N LYS A 188 -8.54 6.89 24.87
CA LYS A 188 -7.94 8.00 25.64
C LYS A 188 -8.86 9.23 25.75
N ARG A 189 -10.01 9.25 25.06
CA ARG A 189 -11.00 10.33 25.15
C ARG A 189 -11.76 10.30 26.48
N THR A 190 -11.83 9.15 27.16
CA THR A 190 -12.51 9.07 28.47
C THR A 190 -11.74 9.79 29.58
N ASP A 191 -10.44 10.03 29.41
CA ASP A 191 -9.63 10.78 30.38
C ASP A 191 -9.98 12.29 30.43
N THR A 192 -10.71 12.83 29.44
CA THR A 192 -11.12 14.25 29.40
C THR A 192 -12.55 14.49 29.92
N GLY A 193 -13.24 13.46 30.40
CA GLY A 193 -14.41 13.60 31.28
C GLY A 193 -15.73 14.05 30.63
N GLY A 194 -15.93 13.86 29.31
CA GLY A 194 -17.16 14.31 28.64
C GLY A 194 -17.72 13.46 27.50
N GLU A 195 -17.04 12.41 27.03
CA GLU A 195 -17.49 11.62 25.87
C GLU A 195 -17.88 10.18 26.27
N GLU A 196 -18.92 9.64 25.62
CA GLU A 196 -19.29 8.23 25.78
C GLU A 196 -18.13 7.32 25.33
N PRO A 197 -17.86 6.21 26.05
CA PRO A 197 -16.84 5.26 25.62
C PRO A 197 -17.16 4.71 24.21
N ARG A 198 -16.14 4.61 23.38
CA ARG A 198 -16.22 3.96 22.06
C ARG A 198 -16.78 2.55 22.23
N ARG A 199 -17.79 2.23 21.40
CA ARG A 199 -18.27 0.86 21.21
C ARG A 199 -17.59 0.27 20.00
N TYR A 200 -17.12 -0.95 20.16
CA TYR A 200 -16.52 -1.76 19.13
C TYR A 200 -17.40 -2.97 18.88
N ARG A 201 -17.55 -3.35 17.62
CA ARG A 201 -18.23 -4.57 17.23
C ARG A 201 -17.20 -5.57 16.72
N LEU A 202 -17.00 -6.66 17.46
CA LEU A 202 -16.13 -7.80 17.14
C LEU A 202 -16.95 -8.83 16.37
N SER A 203 -16.39 -9.41 15.31
CA SER A 203 -17.07 -10.43 14.50
C SER A 203 -16.22 -11.69 14.38
N PHE A 204 -16.77 -12.84 14.76
CA PHE A 204 -16.10 -14.14 14.80
C PHE A 204 -16.79 -15.10 13.82
N PRO A 205 -16.08 -15.66 12.83
CA PRO A 205 -16.66 -16.66 11.93
C PRO A 205 -16.93 -17.97 12.69
N LEU A 206 -18.12 -18.56 12.51
CA LEU A 206 -18.52 -19.82 13.16
C LEU A 206 -18.46 -21.02 12.21
N ALA A 207 -17.96 -20.83 10.98
CA ALA A 207 -18.02 -21.80 9.88
C ALA A 207 -17.45 -23.20 10.19
N SER A 208 -16.57 -23.31 11.19
CA SER A 208 -15.89 -24.56 11.57
C SER A 208 -16.47 -25.25 12.81
N LEU A 209 -17.49 -24.69 13.46
CA LEU A 209 -18.04 -25.28 14.68
C LEU A 209 -19.34 -26.06 14.41
N ARG A 210 -19.44 -27.28 14.96
CA ARG A 210 -20.62 -28.16 14.85
C ARG A 210 -21.79 -27.69 15.72
N ASN A 211 -22.99 -28.19 15.43
CA ASN A 211 -24.20 -27.97 16.22
C ASN A 211 -24.01 -28.40 17.69
N GLY A 212 -24.20 -27.49 18.65
CA GLY A 212 -24.15 -27.78 20.08
C GLY A 212 -24.38 -26.54 20.95
N PRO A 213 -24.51 -26.68 22.28
CA PRO A 213 -24.54 -25.54 23.18
C PRO A 213 -23.18 -24.82 23.15
N TRP A 214 -23.22 -23.49 23.01
CA TRP A 214 -22.04 -22.65 22.85
C TRP A 214 -21.60 -22.09 24.21
N GLU A 215 -20.34 -22.27 24.59
CA GLU A 215 -19.73 -21.47 25.66
C GLU A 215 -18.84 -20.41 25.05
N VAL A 216 -19.05 -19.15 25.45
CA VAL A 216 -18.22 -18.02 25.03
C VAL A 216 -17.51 -17.49 26.27
N GLU A 217 -16.20 -17.69 26.33
CA GLU A 217 -15.37 -17.18 27.41
C GLU A 217 -14.57 -15.98 26.92
N PHE A 218 -14.86 -14.80 27.47
CA PHE A 218 -14.07 -13.59 27.24
C PHE A 218 -13.02 -13.46 28.33
N ARG A 219 -11.77 -13.63 27.96
CA ARG A 219 -10.61 -13.41 28.82
C ARG A 219 -9.98 -12.07 28.48
N ALA A 220 -10.29 -11.02 29.24
CA ALA A 220 -9.48 -9.82 29.16
C ALA A 220 -8.14 -10.02 29.89
N PRO A 221 -7.03 -9.48 29.36
CA PRO A 221 -5.72 -9.54 29.98
C PRO A 221 -5.65 -8.60 31.18
N ARG A 222 -4.63 -8.81 32.03
CA ARG A 222 -4.31 -7.92 33.15
C ARG A 222 -3.97 -6.53 32.60
N GLY A 223 -4.88 -5.56 32.78
CA GLY A 223 -4.68 -4.17 32.36
C GLY A 223 -5.90 -3.49 31.75
N SER A 224 -6.87 -4.26 31.23
CA SER A 224 -8.11 -3.69 30.68
C SER A 224 -8.97 -3.08 31.79
N ARG A 225 -9.48 -1.86 31.59
CA ARG A 225 -10.27 -1.10 32.58
C ARG A 225 -11.59 -0.65 31.96
N GLY A 226 -12.68 -0.79 32.71
CA GLY A 226 -13.99 -0.26 32.31
C GLY A 226 -14.57 -0.88 31.04
N TYR A 227 -14.07 -2.03 30.56
CA TYR A 227 -14.65 -2.68 29.40
C TYR A 227 -15.94 -3.43 29.76
N GLN A 228 -16.96 -3.33 28.92
CA GLN A 228 -18.24 -3.99 29.09
C GLN A 228 -18.64 -4.64 27.77
N VAL A 229 -18.95 -5.95 27.79
CA VAL A 229 -19.72 -6.55 26.69
C VAL A 229 -21.13 -6.01 26.84
N GLU A 230 -21.61 -5.28 25.84
CA GLU A 230 -22.95 -4.69 25.84
C GLU A 230 -23.97 -5.59 25.12
N GLU A 231 -23.52 -6.34 24.12
CA GLU A 231 -24.40 -7.12 23.26
C GLU A 231 -23.67 -8.31 22.65
N LEU A 232 -24.36 -9.45 22.53
CA LEU A 232 -23.93 -10.59 21.73
C LEU A 232 -25.03 -10.91 20.72
N ARG A 233 -24.72 -10.84 19.42
CA ARG A 233 -25.65 -11.22 18.35
C ARG A 233 -25.12 -12.40 17.57
N PHE A 234 -25.99 -13.35 17.28
CA PHE A 234 -25.75 -14.34 16.23
C PHE A 234 -26.56 -13.90 15.02
N GLY A 235 -25.91 -13.73 13.88
CA GLY A 235 -26.64 -13.23 12.72
C GLY A 235 -25.81 -13.24 11.46
N GLN A 236 -26.46 -12.83 10.38
CA GLN A 236 -25.82 -12.69 9.09
C GLN A 236 -25.05 -11.36 8.98
N ARG A 237 -24.05 -11.40 8.10
CA ARG A 237 -23.17 -10.35 7.57
C ARG A 237 -23.67 -8.89 7.77
N SER A 238 -22.81 -8.02 8.30
CA SER A 238 -22.98 -6.57 8.12
C SER A 238 -22.87 -6.26 6.62
N PRO A 239 -23.81 -5.54 5.99
CA PRO A 239 -23.92 -5.42 4.53
C PRO A 239 -22.72 -4.78 3.81
N GLY A 240 -21.74 -4.20 4.52
CA GLY A 240 -20.57 -3.54 3.94
C GLY A 240 -19.22 -4.23 4.14
N ILE A 241 -19.15 -5.37 4.83
CA ILE A 241 -17.87 -6.05 5.12
C ILE A 241 -17.97 -7.54 4.76
N VAL A 242 -17.10 -7.97 3.84
CA VAL A 242 -16.79 -9.36 3.56
C VAL A 242 -15.42 -9.60 4.19
N LEU A 243 -15.27 -10.61 5.05
CA LEU A 243 -13.93 -11.02 5.46
C LEU A 243 -13.75 -12.43 4.93
N GLY A 244 -12.94 -12.57 3.89
CA GLY A 244 -12.64 -13.88 3.30
C GLY A 244 -11.93 -14.82 4.29
N GLU A 245 -11.95 -16.12 3.95
CA GLU A 245 -11.31 -17.21 4.70
C GLU A 245 -9.78 -17.13 4.69
N VAL A 246 -9.16 -16.14 5.36
CA VAL A 246 -7.76 -16.26 5.80
C VAL A 246 -7.57 -15.46 7.08
N LEU A 247 -7.92 -16.06 8.21
CA LEU A 247 -7.41 -15.64 9.52
C LEU A 247 -6.48 -16.77 9.98
N GLU A 248 -5.19 -16.69 9.61
CA GLU A 248 -4.18 -17.45 10.34
C GLU A 248 -4.24 -17.03 11.81
N ALA A 249 -4.02 -18.00 12.71
CA ALA A 249 -4.42 -18.00 14.12
C ALA A 249 -3.84 -16.89 15.02
N ASP A 250 -3.06 -15.96 14.46
CA ASP A 250 -2.41 -14.84 15.15
C ASP A 250 -2.98 -13.46 14.77
N MET A 251 -4.06 -13.38 13.98
CA MET A 251 -4.57 -12.12 13.44
C MET A 251 -5.67 -11.44 14.27
N LEU A 252 -5.57 -10.11 14.28
CA LEU A 252 -6.42 -9.16 14.99
C LEU A 252 -7.83 -9.14 14.42
N LEU A 253 -8.83 -9.17 15.31
CA LEU A 253 -10.22 -9.00 14.91
C LEU A 253 -10.44 -7.53 14.51
N PRO A 254 -10.96 -7.26 13.31
CA PRO A 254 -11.38 -5.91 12.97
C PRO A 254 -12.48 -5.45 13.92
N LEU A 255 -12.42 -4.18 14.31
CA LEU A 255 -13.40 -3.56 15.20
C LEU A 255 -14.21 -2.57 14.38
N ILE A 256 -15.54 -2.71 14.37
CA ILE A 256 -16.40 -1.70 13.75
C ILE A 256 -16.81 -0.70 14.83
N ALA A 257 -16.46 0.58 14.64
CA ALA A 257 -16.86 1.67 15.52
C ALA A 257 -18.30 2.15 15.24
N LYS A 258 -18.90 2.91 16.17
CA LYS A 258 -20.28 3.47 16.05
C LYS A 258 -20.48 4.36 14.80
N ASP A 259 -19.42 4.90 14.24
CA ASP A 259 -19.43 5.81 13.08
C ASP A 259 -19.24 5.08 11.74
N ASP A 260 -19.53 3.78 11.71
CA ASP A 260 -19.33 2.90 10.54
C ASP A 260 -17.88 2.93 10.02
N SER A 261 -16.90 3.10 10.91
CA SER A 261 -15.48 2.94 10.55
C SER A 261 -14.95 1.56 10.95
N LEU A 262 -14.10 1.00 10.10
CA LEU A 262 -13.30 -0.17 10.42
C LEU A 262 -12.01 0.27 11.12
N VAL A 263 -11.79 -0.16 12.35
CA VAL A 263 -10.56 0.08 13.11
C VAL A 263 -9.76 -1.22 13.16
N LEU A 264 -8.55 -1.17 12.62
CA LEU A 264 -7.59 -2.25 12.55
C LEU A 264 -6.43 -1.90 13.48
N PRO A 265 -6.19 -2.66 14.56
CA PRO A 265 -4.96 -2.48 15.32
C PRO A 265 -3.75 -2.78 14.43
N VAL A 266 -2.72 -1.96 14.57
CA VAL A 266 -1.42 -2.09 13.90
C VAL A 266 -0.48 -2.53 15.02
N THR A 267 -0.42 -3.85 15.30
CA THR A 267 0.12 -4.35 16.59
C THR A 267 1.55 -3.94 16.90
N THR A 268 1.85 -3.68 18.17
CA THR A 268 3.20 -3.35 18.66
C THR A 268 4.26 -4.45 18.42
N ARG A 269 3.86 -5.70 18.13
CA ARG A 269 4.76 -6.81 17.74
C ARG A 269 5.05 -6.88 16.25
N LEU A 270 4.12 -6.46 15.38
CA LEU A 270 4.32 -6.38 13.93
C LEU A 270 5.09 -5.10 13.52
N VAL A 271 5.32 -4.16 14.44
CA VAL A 271 5.49 -2.75 14.08
C VAL A 271 6.83 -2.13 14.48
N ARG A 272 7.68 -2.82 15.25
CA ARG A 272 8.92 -2.18 15.76
C ARG A 272 10.06 -2.11 14.75
N ASP A 273 10.02 -2.89 13.70
CA ASP A 273 11.18 -3.17 12.84
C ASP A 273 10.99 -2.77 11.37
N HIS A 274 9.88 -2.10 11.00
CA HIS A 274 9.58 -1.70 9.60
C HIS A 274 9.52 -2.87 8.62
N THR A 275 9.28 -4.09 9.11
CA THR A 275 9.35 -5.34 8.36
C THR A 275 7.99 -5.88 7.93
N HIS A 276 6.91 -5.12 8.13
CA HIS A 276 5.55 -5.63 7.94
C HIS A 276 4.64 -4.65 7.20
N SER A 277 3.76 -5.20 6.36
CA SER A 277 2.76 -4.46 5.59
C SER A 277 1.36 -5.04 5.76
N LEU A 278 0.37 -4.21 5.43
CA LEU A 278 -1.04 -4.55 5.42
C LEU A 278 -1.55 -4.51 3.97
N GLU A 279 -1.94 -5.65 3.43
CA GLU A 279 -2.69 -5.75 2.18
C GLU A 279 -4.18 -5.62 2.49
N ILE A 280 -4.81 -4.54 2.05
CA ILE A 280 -6.24 -4.29 2.23
C ILE A 280 -6.94 -4.56 0.91
N ARG A 281 -7.82 -5.56 0.88
CA ARG A 281 -8.63 -5.92 -0.28
C ARG A 281 -9.99 -5.25 -0.21
N TYR A 282 -10.43 -4.71 -1.34
CA TYR A 282 -11.72 -4.06 -1.47
C TYR A 282 -12.33 -4.32 -2.84
N GLN A 283 -13.65 -4.25 -2.88
CA GLN A 283 -14.46 -4.22 -4.08
C GLN A 283 -15.11 -2.84 -4.18
N ALA A 284 -14.89 -2.11 -5.28
CA ALA A 284 -15.58 -0.85 -5.55
C ALA A 284 -16.57 -1.02 -6.71
N GLY A 285 -17.82 -0.61 -6.49
CA GLY A 285 -18.89 -0.65 -7.48
C GLY A 285 -18.62 0.29 -8.66
N GLU A 286 -18.99 -0.14 -9.87
CA GLU A 286 -18.82 0.64 -11.10
C GLU A 286 -19.58 1.98 -11.06
N GLU A 287 -20.67 2.04 -10.30
CA GLU A 287 -21.48 3.25 -10.14
C GLU A 287 -20.73 4.42 -9.49
N LEU A 288 -19.60 4.15 -8.82
CA LEU A 288 -18.72 5.16 -8.26
C LEU A 288 -17.88 5.88 -9.33
N PHE A 289 -17.83 5.36 -10.56
CA PHE A 289 -16.91 5.77 -11.62
C PHE A 289 -17.63 6.25 -12.88
N GLN A 290 -18.61 7.16 -12.71
CA GLN A 290 -19.39 7.70 -13.84
C GLN A 290 -18.53 8.48 -14.86
N ASP A 291 -17.46 9.11 -14.39
CA ASP A 291 -16.42 9.72 -15.22
C ASP A 291 -15.06 9.18 -14.75
N ARG A 292 -14.19 8.73 -15.66
CA ARG A 292 -12.82 8.30 -15.32
C ARG A 292 -12.00 9.38 -14.60
N ARG A 293 -12.39 10.65 -14.74
CA ARG A 293 -11.80 11.80 -14.03
C ARG A 293 -12.26 11.86 -12.59
N ASP A 294 -13.43 11.30 -12.29
CA ASP A 294 -13.90 11.09 -10.94
C ASP A 294 -13.13 9.89 -10.39
N ARG A 295 -12.05 10.20 -9.68
CA ARG A 295 -11.27 9.22 -8.92
C ARG A 295 -11.77 9.26 -7.48
N PRO A 296 -12.84 8.52 -7.13
CA PRO A 296 -13.32 8.48 -5.76
C PRO A 296 -12.19 8.05 -4.85
N ARG A 297 -12.06 8.76 -3.73
CA ARG A 297 -11.00 8.52 -2.75
C ARG A 297 -11.58 7.88 -1.50
N GLN A 298 -10.84 6.91 -0.97
CA GLN A 298 -11.06 6.34 0.34
C GLN A 298 -9.99 6.89 1.29
N GLU A 299 -10.43 7.47 2.40
CA GLU A 299 -9.51 7.93 3.44
C GLU A 299 -9.06 6.73 4.30
N LEU A 300 -7.79 6.76 4.70
CA LEU A 300 -7.19 5.87 5.68
C LEU A 300 -6.54 6.73 6.76
N ILE A 301 -6.81 6.44 8.02
CA ILE A 301 -6.33 7.26 9.15
C ILE A 301 -5.45 6.39 10.04
N LEU A 302 -4.16 6.70 10.10
CA LEU A 302 -3.24 6.10 11.06
C LEU A 302 -3.25 6.91 12.36
N GLU A 303 -3.31 6.23 13.50
CA GLU A 303 -3.25 6.85 14.83
C GLU A 303 -2.13 6.22 15.65
N GLY A 304 -1.33 7.05 16.33
CA GLY A 304 -0.23 6.63 17.20
C GLY A 304 -0.54 6.80 18.70
N PRO A 305 0.38 6.36 19.58
CA PRO A 305 0.16 6.32 21.03
C PRO A 305 -0.03 7.69 21.64
N GLU A 306 0.56 8.74 21.07
CA GLU A 306 0.56 10.08 21.66
C GLU A 306 -0.60 10.92 21.12
N GLY A 307 -1.55 10.29 20.41
CA GLY A 307 -2.65 10.96 19.72
C GLY A 307 -2.22 11.61 18.40
N ASP A 308 -0.99 11.33 17.94
CA ASP A 308 -0.52 11.67 16.61
C ASP A 308 -1.35 10.93 15.54
N ARG A 309 -1.72 11.65 14.48
CA ARG A 309 -2.58 11.12 13.41
C ARG A 309 -2.01 11.46 12.05
N ARG A 310 -2.12 10.54 11.10
CA ARG A 310 -1.77 10.76 9.70
C ARG A 310 -2.91 10.27 8.81
N SER A 311 -3.44 11.16 7.97
CA SER A 311 -4.41 10.79 6.94
C SER A 311 -3.69 10.44 5.63
N LEU A 312 -4.20 9.41 4.96
CA LEU A 312 -3.78 8.95 3.64
C LEU A 312 -5.02 8.80 2.78
N GLN A 313 -4.85 8.94 1.46
CA GLN A 313 -5.93 8.73 0.52
C GLN A 313 -5.58 7.59 -0.43
N VAL A 314 -6.59 6.77 -0.71
CA VAL A 314 -6.52 5.71 -1.72
C VAL A 314 -7.38 6.15 -2.88
N ASN A 315 -6.79 6.28 -4.06
CA ASN A 315 -7.56 6.39 -5.30
C ASN A 315 -8.20 5.03 -5.59
N LEU A 316 -9.51 4.91 -5.37
CA LEU A 316 -10.24 3.69 -5.65
C LEU A 316 -10.21 3.38 -7.15
N ARG A 317 -10.33 2.09 -7.48
CA ARG A 317 -10.48 1.58 -8.84
C ARG A 317 -11.66 0.62 -8.88
N PRO A 318 -12.41 0.53 -10.00
CA PRO A 318 -13.53 -0.38 -10.14
C PRO A 318 -13.11 -1.84 -9.95
N GLY A 319 -14.02 -2.66 -9.44
CA GLY A 319 -13.79 -4.09 -9.26
C GLY A 319 -13.07 -4.47 -7.97
N GLU A 320 -12.57 -5.71 -7.92
CA GLU A 320 -11.78 -6.26 -6.82
C GLU A 320 -10.34 -5.75 -6.93
N ARG A 321 -9.83 -5.17 -5.86
CA ARG A 321 -8.53 -4.51 -5.82
C ARG A 321 -7.87 -4.72 -4.46
N ALA A 322 -6.55 -4.63 -4.46
CA ALA A 322 -5.75 -4.62 -3.25
C ALA A 322 -4.91 -3.34 -3.18
N ILE A 323 -4.69 -2.86 -1.97
CA ILE A 323 -3.63 -1.89 -1.67
C ILE A 323 -2.69 -2.47 -0.63
N VAL A 324 -1.42 -2.08 -0.70
CA VAL A 324 -0.43 -2.47 0.30
C VAL A 324 0.08 -1.24 1.03
N LEU A 325 -0.20 -1.19 2.32
CA LEU A 325 0.22 -0.11 3.20
C LEU A 325 1.39 -0.57 4.08
N TRP A 326 2.39 0.29 4.24
CA TRP A 326 3.46 0.12 5.23
C TRP A 326 3.30 1.18 6.34
N PRO A 327 2.49 0.92 7.40
CA PRO A 327 2.02 1.96 8.30
C PRO A 327 3.13 2.82 8.91
N GLN A 328 4.27 2.21 9.27
CA GLN A 328 5.38 2.89 9.95
C GLN A 328 6.17 3.83 9.03
N ARG A 329 5.98 3.72 7.71
CA ARG A 329 6.52 4.67 6.73
C ARG A 329 5.78 5.99 6.77
N TRP A 330 4.50 5.95 7.11
CA TRP A 330 3.63 7.11 7.20
C TRP A 330 3.52 7.67 8.61
N LEU A 331 3.52 6.78 9.61
CA LEU A 331 3.51 7.13 11.02
C LEU A 331 4.35 6.11 11.80
N PRO A 332 5.61 6.43 12.18
CA PRO A 332 6.56 5.47 12.76
C PRO A 332 6.07 4.71 13.99
N ARG A 333 5.11 5.26 14.72
CA ARG A 333 4.47 4.64 15.90
C ARG A 333 2.98 4.39 15.70
N ALA A 334 2.53 4.14 14.47
CA ALA A 334 1.13 3.78 14.22
C ALA A 334 0.73 2.57 15.08
N GLU A 335 -0.34 2.73 15.87
CA GLU A 335 -0.94 1.69 16.70
C GLU A 335 -2.29 1.23 16.14
N SER A 336 -2.93 2.05 15.32
CA SER A 336 -4.16 1.68 14.63
C SER A 336 -4.28 2.31 13.26
N LEU A 337 -5.08 1.67 12.42
CA LEU A 337 -5.53 2.12 11.11
C LEU A 337 -7.06 2.15 11.13
N THR A 338 -7.64 3.32 10.92
CA THR A 338 -9.08 3.53 10.78
C THR A 338 -9.43 3.74 9.32
N ILE A 339 -10.43 3.02 8.82
CA ILE A 339 -10.97 3.10 7.47
C ILE A 339 -12.46 3.45 7.57
N PRO A 340 -12.83 4.73 7.35
CA PRO A 340 -14.24 5.12 7.31
C PRO A 340 -14.95 4.38 6.17
N LEU A 341 -15.99 3.58 6.44
CA LEU A 341 -16.64 2.81 5.38
C LEU A 341 -17.41 3.76 4.45
N ARG A 342 -17.23 3.57 3.15
CA ARG A 342 -17.85 4.37 2.10
C ARG A 342 -18.90 3.55 1.36
N GLN A 343 -20.06 4.15 1.09
CA GLN A 343 -21.08 3.52 0.24
C GLN A 343 -20.51 3.20 -1.15
N GLY A 344 -20.81 2.01 -1.68
CA GLY A 344 -20.28 1.51 -2.94
C GLY A 344 -18.88 0.89 -2.83
N VAL A 345 -18.27 0.88 -1.64
CA VAL A 345 -17.01 0.19 -1.36
C VAL A 345 -17.25 -0.89 -0.32
N VAL A 346 -16.81 -2.10 -0.63
CA VAL A 346 -16.89 -3.26 0.25
C VAL A 346 -15.47 -3.70 0.57
N LEU A 347 -15.12 -3.74 1.85
CA LEU A 347 -13.83 -4.32 2.26
C LEU A 347 -13.97 -5.85 2.26
N GLU A 348 -13.02 -6.54 1.64
CA GLU A 348 -13.05 -7.99 1.43
C GLU A 348 -12.10 -8.77 2.34
N GLY A 349 -11.06 -8.11 2.82
CA GLY A 349 -10.11 -8.73 3.71
C GLY A 349 -8.92 -7.83 3.97
N VAL A 350 -8.23 -8.15 5.05
CA VAL A 350 -6.94 -7.56 5.36
C VAL A 350 -5.98 -8.72 5.56
N ARG A 351 -4.87 -8.70 4.85
CA ARG A 351 -3.78 -9.67 5.00
C ARG A 351 -2.55 -8.96 5.48
N HIS A 352 -1.76 -9.69 6.24
CA HIS A 352 -0.52 -9.20 6.78
C HIS A 352 0.64 -9.88 6.05
N HIS A 353 1.65 -9.10 5.68
CA HIS A 353 2.86 -9.61 5.03
C HIS A 353 4.10 -9.16 5.77
N SER A 354 5.03 -10.09 5.98
CA SER A 354 6.38 -9.78 6.42
C SER A 354 7.32 -9.62 5.22
N ILE A 355 8.35 -8.78 5.34
CA ILE A 355 9.45 -8.73 4.38
C ILE A 355 10.06 -10.14 4.26
N PRO A 356 10.12 -10.71 3.03
CA PRO A 356 10.76 -11.99 2.81
C PRO A 356 12.25 -11.95 3.16
N ARG A 357 12.76 -13.04 3.74
CA ARG A 357 14.18 -13.14 4.13
C ARG A 357 15.11 -13.34 2.93
N ASP A 358 14.68 -14.09 1.91
CA ASP A 358 15.47 -14.26 0.68
C ASP A 358 15.36 -12.98 -0.17
N PRO A 359 16.47 -12.31 -0.52
CA PRO A 359 16.46 -11.13 -1.38
C PRO A 359 15.98 -11.40 -2.83
N ARG A 360 15.84 -12.66 -3.24
CA ARG A 360 15.23 -13.05 -4.53
C ARG A 360 13.71 -13.14 -4.47
N GLU A 361 13.14 -13.16 -3.26
CA GLU A 361 11.70 -13.05 -3.07
C GLU A 361 11.30 -11.57 -3.02
N PRO A 362 10.38 -11.11 -3.89
CA PRO A 362 10.00 -9.71 -3.98
C PRO A 362 9.20 -9.24 -2.76
N ILE A 363 9.43 -8.00 -2.34
CA ILE A 363 8.57 -7.33 -1.36
C ILE A 363 7.32 -6.80 -2.09
N LEU A 364 6.12 -7.19 -1.63
CA LEU A 364 4.88 -6.65 -2.20
C LEU A 364 4.75 -5.16 -1.89
N MET A 365 4.53 -4.33 -2.92
CA MET A 365 4.75 -2.88 -2.83
C MET A 365 3.79 -2.04 -3.68
N GLU A 366 3.35 -0.92 -3.13
CA GLU A 366 2.70 0.16 -3.87
C GLU A 366 3.74 1.06 -4.55
N LEU A 367 3.44 1.56 -5.76
CA LEU A 367 4.41 2.40 -6.48
C LEU A 367 4.77 3.69 -5.76
N GLU A 368 3.86 4.27 -4.96
CA GLU A 368 4.15 5.51 -4.20
C GLU A 368 5.14 5.23 -3.07
N GLU A 369 5.03 4.07 -2.41
CA GLU A 369 5.97 3.62 -1.38
C GLU A 369 7.36 3.35 -1.98
N LEU A 370 7.38 2.71 -3.16
CA LEU A 370 8.60 2.42 -3.92
C LEU A 370 9.40 3.70 -4.25
N GLN A 371 8.74 4.85 -4.43
CA GLN A 371 9.44 6.12 -4.68
C GLN A 371 10.31 6.57 -3.50
N ARG A 372 9.98 6.13 -2.29
CA ARG A 372 10.58 6.63 -1.04
C ARG A 372 11.18 5.50 -0.20
N TRP A 373 11.27 4.29 -0.73
CA TRP A 373 11.73 3.13 0.03
C TRP A 373 13.16 3.36 0.55
N PRO A 374 13.39 3.22 1.86
CA PRO A 374 14.68 3.57 2.47
C PRO A 374 15.74 2.52 2.12
N ARG A 375 16.93 2.98 1.77
CA ARG A 375 18.04 2.10 1.37
C ARG A 375 18.60 1.30 2.53
N GLU A 376 18.39 1.77 3.75
CA GLU A 376 18.81 1.11 4.99
C GLU A 376 18.02 -0.19 5.24
N LEU A 377 16.86 -0.35 4.61
CA LEU A 377 16.05 -1.56 4.66
C LEU A 377 16.33 -2.51 3.49
N TRP A 378 17.24 -2.16 2.58
CA TRP A 378 17.56 -3.04 1.45
C TRP A 378 18.26 -4.30 1.93
N ARG A 379 17.82 -5.43 1.39
CA ARG A 379 18.40 -6.75 1.65
C ARG A 379 19.67 -6.99 0.84
N ARG A 380 19.95 -6.13 -0.15
CA ARG A 380 21.19 -6.14 -0.94
C ARG A 380 21.76 -4.73 -1.07
N GLU A 381 23.06 -4.65 -1.37
CA GLU A 381 23.75 -3.36 -1.49
C GLU A 381 23.59 -2.69 -2.86
N ASP A 382 23.17 -3.44 -3.88
CA ASP A 382 23.14 -3.06 -5.29
C ASP A 382 21.73 -2.73 -5.80
N PHE A 383 20.70 -3.49 -5.40
CA PHE A 383 19.29 -3.22 -5.70
C PHE A 383 18.36 -3.85 -4.66
N GLU A 384 17.10 -3.41 -4.61
CA GLU A 384 16.01 -4.10 -3.92
C GLU A 384 14.94 -4.59 -4.91
N LEU A 385 14.34 -5.73 -4.61
CA LEU A 385 13.34 -6.39 -5.44
C LEU A 385 11.94 -6.24 -4.85
N PHE A 386 11.02 -5.73 -5.66
CA PHE A 386 9.61 -5.55 -5.31
C PHE A 386 8.69 -6.24 -6.30
N ALA A 387 7.47 -6.55 -5.85
CA ALA A 387 6.36 -6.95 -6.70
C ALA A 387 5.31 -5.84 -6.64
N TRP A 388 4.85 -5.35 -7.79
CA TRP A 388 3.83 -4.31 -7.81
C TRP A 388 2.49 -4.86 -7.32
N SER A 389 1.96 -4.34 -6.22
CA SER A 389 0.70 -4.79 -5.61
C SER A 389 -0.48 -4.91 -6.57
N ALA A 390 -0.62 -3.98 -7.52
CA ALA A 390 -1.70 -4.01 -8.51
C ALA A 390 -1.48 -5.08 -9.60
N TYR A 391 -0.23 -5.45 -9.86
CA TYR A 391 0.16 -6.50 -10.82
C TYR A 391 1.31 -7.32 -10.23
N PRO A 392 1.06 -8.26 -9.30
CA PRO A 392 2.13 -8.91 -8.53
C PRO A 392 3.14 -9.72 -9.35
N ARG A 393 2.83 -10.04 -10.62
CA ARG A 393 3.77 -10.66 -11.57
C ARG A 393 4.72 -9.65 -12.25
N ILE A 394 4.51 -8.36 -12.04
CA ILE A 394 5.42 -7.29 -12.47
C ILE A 394 6.41 -7.01 -11.35
N LEU A 395 7.65 -7.43 -11.58
CA LEU A 395 8.76 -7.20 -10.67
C LEU A 395 9.38 -5.84 -10.92
N TRP A 396 9.74 -5.14 -9.84
CA TRP A 396 10.48 -3.89 -9.87
C TRP A 396 11.83 -4.06 -9.21
N MET A 397 12.88 -3.72 -9.95
CA MET A 397 14.26 -3.67 -9.45
C MET A 397 14.66 -2.22 -9.25
N ASP A 398 14.81 -1.81 -7.99
CA ASP A 398 15.26 -0.47 -7.64
C ASP A 398 16.75 -0.46 -7.39
N HIS A 399 17.52 0.09 -8.32
CA HIS A 399 18.98 0.06 -8.27
C HIS A 399 19.57 1.24 -7.52
N ARG A 400 20.70 0.98 -6.85
CA ARG A 400 21.48 2.01 -6.17
C ARG A 400 21.96 3.11 -7.12
N SER A 401 22.38 2.72 -8.32
CA SER A 401 22.92 3.62 -9.35
C SER A 401 22.62 3.13 -10.76
N TYR A 402 22.76 4.02 -11.74
CA TYR A 402 22.72 3.65 -13.16
C TYR A 402 23.82 2.66 -13.51
N GLN A 403 24.96 2.70 -12.83
CA GLN A 403 26.03 1.72 -13.04
C GLN A 403 25.58 0.31 -12.63
N THR A 404 24.96 0.14 -11.45
CA THR A 404 24.44 -1.16 -11.01
C THR A 404 23.33 -1.66 -11.93
N GLN A 405 22.46 -0.77 -12.40
CA GLN A 405 21.40 -1.09 -13.35
C GLN A 405 21.98 -1.53 -14.71
N ALA A 406 22.97 -0.80 -15.23
CA ALA A 406 23.59 -1.09 -16.51
C ALA A 406 24.34 -2.43 -16.55
N ARG A 407 24.97 -2.84 -15.45
CA ARG A 407 25.62 -4.17 -15.36
C ARG A 407 24.64 -5.33 -15.57
N MET A 408 23.38 -5.13 -15.20
CA MET A 408 22.31 -6.12 -15.34
C MET A 408 21.59 -6.00 -16.68
N PHE A 409 21.24 -4.78 -17.11
CA PHE A 409 20.26 -4.58 -18.18
C PHE A 409 20.82 -4.00 -19.48
N ARG A 410 22.05 -3.48 -19.51
CA ARG A 410 22.57 -2.79 -20.71
C ARG A 410 22.72 -3.74 -21.89
N ARG A 411 23.29 -4.93 -21.71
CA ARG A 411 23.43 -5.90 -22.81
C ARG A 411 22.07 -6.38 -23.32
N LEU A 412 21.13 -6.60 -22.40
CA LEU A 412 19.76 -6.98 -22.73
C LEU A 412 19.04 -5.88 -23.53
N ALA A 413 19.19 -4.61 -23.16
CA ALA A 413 18.61 -3.48 -23.90
C ALA A 413 19.09 -3.46 -25.36
N PHE A 414 20.38 -3.70 -25.59
CA PHE A 414 20.95 -3.73 -26.93
C PHE A 414 20.46 -4.95 -27.73
N PHE A 415 20.29 -6.08 -27.06
CA PHE A 415 19.80 -7.31 -27.67
C PHE A 415 18.32 -7.24 -28.06
N VAL A 416 17.47 -6.57 -27.27
CA VAL A 416 16.02 -6.55 -27.49
C VAL A 416 15.56 -5.31 -28.28
N GLU A 417 16.10 -4.13 -27.98
CA GLU A 417 15.43 -2.86 -28.35
C GLU A 417 16.25 -1.95 -29.26
N LYS A 418 17.59 -1.95 -29.10
CA LYS A 418 18.45 -0.97 -29.78
C LYS A 418 18.62 -1.33 -31.25
N ARG A 419 18.18 -0.42 -32.11
CA ARG A 419 18.30 -0.55 -33.56
C ARG A 419 19.73 -0.88 -33.99
N GLY A 420 19.88 -1.95 -34.77
CA GLY A 420 21.14 -2.38 -35.36
C GLY A 420 21.92 -3.38 -34.50
N TYR A 421 21.40 -3.75 -33.33
CA TYR A 421 22.04 -4.70 -32.41
C TYR A 421 21.13 -5.88 -32.03
N GLN A 422 19.87 -5.90 -32.47
CA GLN A 422 18.93 -6.88 -31.96
C GLN A 422 19.32 -8.31 -32.33
N GLY A 423 19.12 -9.22 -31.38
CA GLY A 423 19.56 -10.61 -31.50
C GLY A 423 21.08 -10.80 -31.39
N ARG A 424 21.89 -9.74 -31.28
CA ARG A 424 23.34 -9.82 -31.13
C ARG A 424 23.75 -9.63 -29.67
N LEU A 425 24.48 -10.60 -29.14
CA LEU A 425 25.14 -10.49 -27.84
C LEU A 425 26.41 -9.63 -28.00
N LEU A 426 26.53 -8.60 -27.17
CA LEU A 426 27.65 -7.66 -27.17
C LEU A 426 28.40 -7.77 -25.85
N SER A 427 29.73 -7.81 -25.91
CA SER A 427 30.57 -7.79 -24.71
C SER A 427 30.50 -6.45 -23.98
N ASN A 428 30.94 -6.42 -22.72
CA ASN A 428 31.05 -5.17 -21.96
C ASN A 428 32.00 -4.15 -22.64
N GLN A 429 33.06 -4.64 -23.29
CA GLN A 429 34.02 -3.82 -24.02
C GLN A 429 33.38 -3.18 -25.26
N GLU A 430 32.57 -3.93 -26.01
CA GLU A 430 31.84 -3.37 -27.17
C GLU A 430 30.82 -2.29 -26.78
N LEU A 431 30.37 -2.29 -25.51
CA LEU A 431 29.40 -1.34 -24.98
C LEU A 431 30.01 -0.24 -24.12
N GLU A 432 31.34 -0.15 -23.98
CA GLU A 432 32.00 0.75 -23.03
C GLU A 432 31.57 2.22 -23.24
N ASP A 433 31.62 2.68 -24.49
CA ASP A 433 31.25 4.05 -24.89
C ASP A 433 29.76 4.22 -25.24
N LEU A 434 28.96 3.17 -25.13
CA LEU A 434 27.56 3.18 -25.51
C LEU A 434 26.66 3.37 -24.29
N HIS A 435 25.81 4.39 -24.38
CA HIS A 435 24.84 4.71 -23.34
C HIS A 435 23.66 3.73 -23.36
N GLY A 436 23.29 3.25 -22.17
CA GLY A 436 22.10 2.45 -21.95
C GLY A 436 20.82 3.29 -21.91
N TRP A 437 19.82 2.79 -21.22
CA TRP A 437 18.61 3.55 -20.88
C TRP A 437 18.66 3.95 -19.40
N ASN A 438 17.82 4.91 -19.00
CA ASN A 438 17.72 5.37 -17.61
C ASN A 438 16.76 4.54 -16.75
N ALA A 439 15.93 3.74 -17.41
CA ALA A 439 15.00 2.78 -16.85
C ALA A 439 14.85 1.65 -17.88
N HIS A 440 14.33 0.51 -17.44
CA HIS A 440 14.22 -0.66 -18.30
C HIS A 440 12.95 -1.46 -18.03
N ASN A 441 12.44 -2.10 -19.08
CA ASN A 441 11.27 -2.96 -19.06
C ASN A 441 11.47 -4.18 -19.95
N TYR A 442 11.33 -5.39 -19.41
CA TYR A 442 11.44 -6.61 -20.21
C TYR A 442 10.32 -7.58 -19.89
N ARG A 443 9.67 -8.05 -20.97
CA ARG A 443 8.73 -9.16 -20.92
C ARG A 443 9.48 -10.51 -20.92
N PRO A 444 8.85 -11.59 -20.44
CA PRO A 444 9.39 -12.95 -20.44
C PRO A 444 10.06 -13.39 -21.75
N GLU A 445 9.50 -13.04 -22.90
CA GLU A 445 10.00 -13.45 -24.21
C GLU A 445 11.38 -12.86 -24.50
N GLY A 446 11.58 -11.56 -24.22
CA GLY A 446 12.88 -10.92 -24.42
C GLY A 446 13.97 -11.47 -23.48
N LEU A 447 13.59 -11.84 -22.25
CA LEU A 447 14.48 -12.51 -21.30
C LEU A 447 14.85 -13.92 -21.80
N ALA A 448 13.86 -14.70 -22.24
CA ALA A 448 14.06 -16.05 -22.74
C ALA A 448 14.99 -16.06 -23.96
N ASP A 449 14.73 -15.18 -24.94
CA ASP A 449 15.55 -15.05 -26.14
C ASP A 449 17.01 -14.71 -25.82
N PHE A 450 17.24 -13.77 -24.90
CA PHE A 450 18.58 -13.36 -24.49
C PHE A 450 19.35 -14.51 -23.80
N PHE A 451 18.73 -15.18 -22.82
CA PHE A 451 19.40 -16.25 -22.09
C PHE A 451 19.60 -17.51 -22.93
N ASN A 452 18.67 -17.82 -23.83
CA ASN A 452 18.85 -18.89 -24.81
C ASN A 452 19.99 -18.57 -25.79
N ALA A 453 20.04 -17.35 -26.33
CA ALA A 453 21.13 -16.94 -27.20
C ALA A 453 22.49 -17.04 -26.49
N ALA A 454 22.56 -16.62 -25.22
CA ALA A 454 23.77 -16.71 -24.43
C ALA A 454 24.21 -18.17 -24.20
N GLU A 455 23.26 -19.05 -23.89
CA GLU A 455 23.54 -20.47 -23.67
C GLU A 455 23.99 -21.18 -24.95
N VAL A 456 23.32 -20.95 -26.09
CA VAL A 456 23.67 -21.56 -27.38
C VAL A 456 25.05 -21.14 -27.85
N SER A 457 25.42 -19.88 -27.65
CA SER A 457 26.70 -19.33 -28.10
C SER A 457 27.84 -19.53 -27.08
N GLY A 458 27.55 -20.05 -25.88
CA GLY A 458 28.52 -20.11 -24.79
C GLY A 458 28.99 -18.73 -24.32
N PHE A 459 28.15 -17.71 -24.49
CA PHE A 459 28.45 -16.33 -24.13
C PHE A 459 28.46 -16.15 -22.60
N GLU A 460 29.50 -15.51 -22.10
CA GLU A 460 29.66 -15.28 -20.65
C GLU A 460 28.77 -14.14 -20.16
N LEU A 461 27.78 -14.53 -19.35
CA LEU A 461 26.87 -13.61 -18.66
C LEU A 461 27.58 -12.89 -17.52
N ASN A 462 27.13 -11.67 -17.22
CA ASN A 462 27.62 -10.90 -16.08
C ASN A 462 27.06 -11.55 -14.81
N PRO A 463 27.74 -11.39 -13.66
CA PRO A 463 27.19 -11.86 -12.39
C PRO A 463 25.76 -11.35 -12.13
N GLU A 464 25.48 -10.09 -12.46
CA GLU A 464 24.15 -9.49 -12.29
C GLU A 464 23.10 -10.06 -13.27
N GLU A 465 23.49 -10.46 -14.48
CA GLU A 465 22.58 -11.10 -15.44
C GLU A 465 22.25 -12.54 -15.03
N LEU A 466 23.19 -13.24 -14.39
CA LEU A 466 22.92 -14.55 -13.78
C LEU A 466 21.90 -14.41 -12.65
N VAL A 467 22.05 -13.40 -11.79
CA VAL A 467 21.08 -13.08 -10.73
C VAL A 467 19.71 -12.75 -11.33
N LEU A 468 19.65 -11.95 -12.41
CA LEU A 468 18.40 -11.66 -13.12
C LEU A 468 17.74 -12.93 -13.63
N ARG A 469 18.50 -13.85 -14.25
CA ARG A 469 17.98 -15.13 -14.76
C ARG A 469 17.40 -15.99 -13.64
N GLU A 470 18.08 -16.06 -12.51
CA GLU A 470 17.65 -16.82 -11.33
C GLU A 470 16.37 -16.23 -10.75
N ILE A 471 16.32 -14.91 -10.53
CA ILE A 471 15.10 -14.23 -10.08
C ILE A 471 13.95 -14.46 -11.08
N ALA A 472 14.20 -14.29 -12.38
CA ALA A 472 13.19 -14.49 -13.39
C ALA A 472 12.67 -15.95 -13.40
N HIS A 473 13.54 -16.92 -13.14
CA HIS A 473 13.12 -18.31 -13.01
C HIS A 473 12.31 -18.56 -11.73
N ASP A 474 12.83 -18.14 -10.58
CA ASP A 474 12.23 -18.35 -9.26
C ASP A 474 10.85 -17.69 -9.16
N GLN A 475 10.66 -16.55 -9.83
CA GLN A 475 9.41 -15.79 -9.85
C GLN A 475 8.49 -16.15 -11.05
N GLY A 476 8.84 -17.16 -11.85
CA GLY A 476 7.98 -17.67 -12.92
C GLY A 476 7.89 -16.80 -14.18
N LEU A 477 8.80 -15.83 -14.35
CA LEU A 477 8.99 -15.10 -15.60
C LEU A 477 9.69 -15.98 -16.65
N LEU A 478 10.50 -16.95 -16.21
CA LEU A 478 11.15 -17.94 -17.07
C LEU A 478 10.89 -19.36 -16.57
N VAL A 479 10.53 -20.25 -17.49
CA VAL A 479 10.37 -21.67 -17.23
C VAL A 479 11.56 -22.41 -17.84
N ARG A 480 12.34 -23.08 -17.00
CA ARG A 480 13.48 -23.88 -17.46
C ARG A 480 13.01 -25.26 -17.90
N GLN A 481 13.31 -25.64 -19.13
CA GLN A 481 13.04 -26.97 -19.62
C GLN A 481 14.11 -27.98 -19.17
N PRO A 482 13.73 -29.25 -18.92
CA PRO A 482 14.69 -30.33 -18.74
C PRO A 482 15.59 -30.47 -19.98
N PRO A 483 16.91 -30.68 -19.82
CA PRO A 483 17.84 -30.77 -20.94
C PRO A 483 17.44 -31.79 -22.01
N GLU A 484 16.85 -32.91 -21.60
CA GLU A 484 16.39 -33.98 -22.48
C GLU A 484 15.13 -33.64 -23.30
N GLN A 485 14.41 -32.57 -22.94
CA GLN A 485 13.18 -32.14 -23.60
C GLN A 485 13.34 -30.82 -24.36
N ALA A 486 14.43 -30.07 -24.11
CA ALA A 486 14.65 -28.76 -24.70
C ALA A 486 15.25 -28.87 -26.11
N PRO A 487 14.58 -28.33 -27.15
CA PRO A 487 15.22 -28.09 -28.43
C PRO A 487 16.45 -27.18 -28.26
N PRO A 488 17.45 -27.27 -29.15
CA PRO A 488 18.58 -26.35 -29.14
C PRO A 488 18.11 -24.89 -29.19
N GLY A 489 18.47 -24.10 -28.18
CA GLY A 489 18.07 -22.69 -28.08
C GLY A 489 16.69 -22.42 -27.48
N GLU A 490 16.04 -23.43 -26.89
CA GLU A 490 14.72 -23.27 -26.24
C GLU A 490 14.73 -23.72 -24.78
N ARG A 491 15.90 -23.71 -24.12
CA ARG A 491 16.01 -24.17 -22.73
C ARG A 491 15.25 -23.30 -21.74
N TRP A 492 15.15 -22.01 -22.02
CA TRP A 492 14.35 -21.06 -21.26
C TRP A 492 13.12 -20.72 -22.08
N LEU A 493 11.94 -21.00 -21.54
CA LEU A 493 10.66 -20.59 -22.12
C LEU A 493 10.13 -19.36 -21.38
N PRO A 494 9.40 -18.47 -22.07
CA PRO A 494 8.73 -17.35 -21.43
C PRO A 494 7.63 -17.85 -20.49
N GLY A 495 7.63 -17.33 -19.27
CA GLY A 495 6.52 -17.45 -18.32
C GLY A 495 5.56 -16.26 -18.42
N THR A 496 5.13 -15.74 -17.27
CA THR A 496 4.17 -14.62 -17.17
C THR A 496 4.76 -13.45 -16.39
N GLY A 497 4.22 -12.24 -16.54
CA GLY A 497 4.70 -11.05 -15.84
C GLY A 497 5.69 -10.22 -16.63
N GLY A 498 6.64 -9.62 -15.93
CA GLY A 498 7.71 -8.82 -16.51
C GLY A 498 8.59 -8.20 -15.44
N VAL A 499 9.74 -7.67 -15.86
CA VAL A 499 10.67 -6.96 -14.99
C VAL A 499 10.80 -5.51 -15.42
N LEU A 500 10.70 -4.61 -14.45
CA LEU A 500 10.86 -3.17 -14.59
C LEU A 500 12.03 -2.73 -13.71
N SER A 501 12.70 -1.65 -14.09
CA SER A 501 13.90 -1.20 -13.39
C SER A 501 14.03 0.31 -13.38
N ILE A 502 14.40 0.86 -12.23
CA ILE A 502 14.72 2.28 -12.04
C ILE A 502 15.95 2.46 -11.16
N SER A 503 16.51 3.67 -11.15
CA SER A 503 17.71 4.02 -10.38
C SER A 503 17.42 5.09 -9.33
N GLN A 504 18.04 4.97 -8.16
CA GLN A 504 18.04 5.97 -7.09
C GLN A 504 18.87 7.23 -7.44
N GLU A 505 19.68 7.19 -8.51
CA GLU A 505 20.38 8.39 -9.03
C GLU A 505 19.47 9.30 -9.86
N SER A 506 18.30 8.82 -10.28
CA SER A 506 17.26 9.69 -10.83
C SER A 506 16.77 10.67 -9.77
N PHE A 507 16.90 11.97 -10.04
CA PHE A 507 16.28 12.98 -9.18
C PHE A 507 14.74 12.82 -9.17
N SER A 508 14.09 13.21 -8.07
CA SER A 508 12.72 12.81 -7.74
C SER A 508 11.67 12.98 -8.88
N PRO A 509 11.52 14.15 -9.53
CA PRO A 509 10.61 14.29 -10.67
C PRO A 509 10.90 13.35 -11.85
N LEU A 510 12.17 13.12 -12.20
CA LEU A 510 12.53 12.19 -13.27
C LEU A 510 12.23 10.75 -12.86
N ARG A 511 12.56 10.37 -11.63
CA ARG A 511 12.27 9.05 -11.09
C ARG A 511 10.78 8.74 -11.13
N ARG A 512 9.93 9.71 -10.75
CA ARG A 512 8.48 9.57 -10.84
C ARG A 512 8.02 9.40 -12.29
N LEU A 513 8.52 10.24 -13.20
CA LEU A 513 8.18 10.13 -14.64
C LEU A 513 8.53 8.76 -15.20
N LEU A 514 9.76 8.27 -14.94
CA LEU A 514 10.21 6.94 -15.36
C LEU A 514 9.36 5.86 -14.71
N THR A 515 9.04 5.97 -13.42
CA THR A 515 8.15 5.00 -12.75
C THR A 515 6.79 4.92 -13.43
N VAL A 516 6.19 6.06 -13.79
CA VAL A 516 4.92 6.04 -14.52
C VAL A 516 5.10 5.38 -15.88
N HIS A 517 6.14 5.75 -16.63
CA HIS A 517 6.43 5.19 -17.95
C HIS A 517 6.58 3.65 -17.88
N GLU A 518 7.47 3.15 -17.02
CA GLU A 518 7.71 1.72 -16.85
C GLU A 518 6.46 0.97 -16.36
N ALA A 519 5.68 1.58 -15.45
CA ALA A 519 4.43 0.98 -14.99
C ALA A 519 3.45 0.71 -16.14
N MET A 520 3.39 1.59 -17.15
CA MET A 520 2.53 1.39 -18.31
C MET A 520 2.96 0.19 -19.16
N HIS A 521 4.26 -0.13 -19.21
CA HIS A 521 4.72 -1.38 -19.81
C HIS A 521 4.25 -2.59 -18.99
N GLY A 522 4.31 -2.52 -17.66
CA GLY A 522 3.78 -3.56 -16.78
C GLY A 522 2.29 -3.85 -17.03
N VAL A 523 1.48 -2.79 -17.16
CA VAL A 523 0.05 -2.94 -17.53
C VAL A 523 -0.09 -3.59 -18.90
N PHE A 524 0.67 -3.12 -19.89
CA PHE A 524 0.65 -3.69 -21.24
C PHE A 524 0.99 -5.19 -21.26
N TYR A 525 1.88 -5.66 -20.38
CA TYR A 525 2.27 -7.07 -20.27
C TYR A 525 1.21 -7.94 -19.59
N GLU A 526 0.40 -7.38 -18.70
CA GLU A 526 -0.55 -8.14 -17.87
C GLU A 526 -2.01 -7.99 -18.31
N GLU A 527 -2.36 -6.96 -19.08
CA GLU A 527 -3.73 -6.67 -19.54
C GLU A 527 -3.88 -6.90 -21.05
N PRO A 528 -4.32 -8.10 -21.50
CA PRO A 528 -4.48 -8.41 -22.92
C PRO A 528 -5.46 -7.49 -23.65
N GLU A 529 -6.56 -7.10 -23.00
CA GLU A 529 -7.59 -6.22 -23.54
C GLU A 529 -7.02 -4.83 -23.83
N PHE A 530 -6.27 -4.27 -22.87
CA PHE A 530 -5.57 -3.00 -23.05
C PHE A 530 -4.52 -3.08 -24.16
N ARG A 531 -3.72 -4.15 -24.18
CA ARG A 531 -2.71 -4.40 -25.21
C ARG A 531 -3.34 -4.44 -26.60
N GLN A 532 -4.44 -5.17 -26.75
CA GLN A 532 -5.17 -5.30 -28.01
C GLN A 532 -5.76 -3.96 -28.45
N ALA A 533 -6.29 -3.16 -27.52
CA ALA A 533 -6.79 -1.81 -27.81
C ALA A 533 -5.67 -0.89 -28.33
N ALA A 534 -4.48 -0.94 -27.72
CA ALA A 534 -3.32 -0.17 -28.17
C ALA A 534 -2.87 -0.58 -29.59
N TYR A 535 -2.81 -1.88 -29.90
CA TYR A 535 -2.54 -2.37 -31.26
C TYR A 535 -3.60 -1.91 -32.26
N SER A 536 -4.88 -2.06 -31.91
CA SER A 536 -5.99 -1.64 -32.76
C SER A 536 -5.93 -0.15 -33.07
N TYR A 537 -5.65 0.68 -32.06
CA TYR A 537 -5.49 2.12 -32.25
C TYR A 537 -4.32 2.42 -33.19
N TRP A 538 -3.17 1.80 -32.94
CA TRP A 538 -1.98 1.98 -33.78
C TRP A 538 -2.23 1.59 -35.24
N ASP A 539 -2.84 0.43 -35.51
CA ASP A 539 -3.00 -0.08 -36.87
C ASP A 539 -4.15 0.58 -37.62
N HIS A 540 -5.26 0.86 -36.93
CA HIS A 540 -6.53 1.20 -37.57
C HIS A 540 -6.99 2.64 -37.34
N GLN A 541 -6.56 3.29 -36.26
CA GLN A 541 -6.98 4.67 -35.95
C GLN A 541 -5.94 5.70 -36.39
N LEU A 542 -4.65 5.38 -36.21
CA LEU A 542 -3.60 6.23 -36.77
C LEU A 542 -3.53 6.07 -38.29
N SER A 543 -3.49 7.19 -39.00
CA SER A 543 -3.11 7.18 -40.41
C SER A 543 -1.64 6.78 -40.57
N ARG A 544 -1.25 6.40 -41.80
CA ARG A 544 0.17 6.14 -42.11
C ARG A 544 1.06 7.33 -41.74
N ARG A 545 0.62 8.57 -42.00
CA ARG A 545 1.37 9.79 -41.71
C ARG A 545 1.53 10.04 -40.21
N GLU A 546 0.51 9.74 -39.42
CA GLU A 546 0.61 9.85 -37.96
C GLU A 546 1.56 8.80 -37.39
N ARG A 547 1.51 7.55 -37.88
CA ARG A 547 2.51 6.52 -37.54
C ARG A 547 3.93 6.94 -37.93
N ASP A 548 4.11 7.64 -39.05
CA ASP A 548 5.43 8.14 -39.47
C ASP A 548 6.02 9.12 -38.44
N PHE A 549 5.21 9.94 -37.75
CA PHE A 549 5.70 10.78 -36.64
C PHE A 549 6.32 9.91 -35.55
N TRP A 550 5.58 8.90 -35.09
CA TRP A 550 6.03 8.00 -34.02
C TRP A 550 7.28 7.23 -34.40
N LYS A 551 7.34 6.70 -35.63
CA LYS A 551 8.55 6.02 -36.13
C LYS A 551 9.76 6.96 -36.20
N ILE A 552 9.58 8.22 -36.60
CA ILE A 552 10.67 9.22 -36.58
C ILE A 552 11.10 9.50 -35.14
N PHE A 553 10.16 9.71 -34.23
CA PHE A 553 10.43 9.96 -32.82
C PHE A 553 11.20 8.79 -32.18
N PHE A 554 10.71 7.55 -32.33
CA PHE A 554 11.34 6.37 -31.77
C PHE A 554 12.68 6.05 -32.41
N SER A 555 12.82 6.22 -33.72
CA SER A 555 14.13 6.07 -34.37
C SER A 555 15.14 7.13 -33.90
N TRP A 556 14.70 8.36 -33.61
CA TRP A 556 15.58 9.38 -33.02
C TRP A 556 16.03 9.00 -31.61
N MET A 557 15.16 8.33 -30.85
CA MET A 557 15.49 7.75 -29.55
C MET A 557 16.36 6.48 -29.65
N SER A 558 16.66 5.97 -30.85
CA SER A 558 17.44 4.73 -31.14
C SER A 558 16.69 3.41 -30.98
N TYR A 559 15.36 3.43 -30.93
CA TYR A 559 14.54 2.22 -31.08
C TYR A 559 14.45 1.81 -32.55
N ASP A 560 14.12 0.53 -32.80
CA ASP A 560 13.89 0.04 -34.15
C ASP A 560 12.47 0.32 -34.64
N PRO A 561 12.30 1.16 -35.69
CA PRO A 561 10.98 1.52 -36.21
C PRO A 561 10.26 0.37 -36.94
N ASP A 562 10.94 -0.75 -37.22
CA ASP A 562 10.37 -1.90 -37.92
C ASP A 562 9.86 -2.99 -36.96
N ASP A 563 10.24 -2.92 -35.68
CA ASP A 563 9.65 -3.77 -34.64
C ASP A 563 8.28 -3.23 -34.21
N ARG A 564 7.22 -3.83 -34.76
CA ARG A 564 5.84 -3.44 -34.45
C ARG A 564 5.49 -3.58 -32.96
N TYR A 565 6.03 -4.59 -32.28
CA TYR A 565 5.75 -4.78 -30.85
C TYR A 565 6.33 -3.61 -30.06
N LEU A 566 7.62 -3.31 -30.29
CA LEU A 566 8.33 -2.23 -29.63
C LEU A 566 7.62 -0.89 -29.88
N MET A 567 7.26 -0.59 -31.12
CA MET A 567 6.58 0.67 -31.46
C MET A 567 5.26 0.86 -30.71
N VAL A 568 4.43 -0.17 -30.60
CA VAL A 568 3.13 -0.07 -29.93
C VAL A 568 3.31 -0.01 -28.40
N ASN A 569 4.23 -0.79 -27.86
CA ASN A 569 4.54 -0.80 -26.43
C ASN A 569 5.07 0.56 -25.95
N GLU A 570 5.96 1.19 -26.72
CA GLU A 570 6.49 2.53 -26.44
C GLU A 570 5.43 3.62 -26.67
N PHE A 571 4.64 3.51 -27.74
CA PHE A 571 3.57 4.46 -28.07
C PHE A 571 2.60 4.67 -26.91
N GLN A 572 2.10 3.58 -26.32
CA GLN A 572 1.17 3.69 -25.20
C GLN A 572 1.84 4.26 -23.94
N ALA A 573 3.07 3.82 -23.63
CA ALA A 573 3.77 4.26 -22.43
C ALA A 573 4.10 5.76 -22.49
N TYR A 574 4.60 6.26 -23.62
CA TYR A 574 4.88 7.69 -23.81
C TYR A 574 3.61 8.55 -23.80
N LEU A 575 2.47 8.05 -24.30
CA LEU A 575 1.21 8.76 -24.21
C LEU A 575 0.72 8.86 -22.76
N LEU A 576 0.87 7.77 -21.99
CA LEU A 576 0.32 7.61 -20.65
C LEU A 576 1.29 7.98 -19.52
N GLN A 577 2.55 8.31 -19.80
CA GLN A 577 3.50 8.79 -18.76
C GLN A 577 3.11 10.15 -18.16
N GLN A 578 2.17 10.86 -18.81
CA GLN A 578 1.60 12.13 -18.35
C GLN A 578 0.08 12.13 -18.51
N GLY A 579 -0.58 13.13 -17.92
CA GLY A 579 -2.01 13.33 -18.11
C GLY A 579 -2.36 13.71 -19.56
N GLU A 580 -3.56 13.31 -20.00
CA GLU A 580 -4.07 13.47 -21.37
C GLU A 580 -3.88 14.90 -21.94
N ARG A 581 -4.18 15.93 -21.13
CA ARG A 581 -4.12 17.34 -21.55
C ARG A 581 -2.71 17.80 -21.92
N SER A 582 -1.67 17.11 -21.44
CA SER A 582 -0.28 17.45 -21.68
C SER A 582 0.26 16.86 -22.99
N ALA A 583 -0.43 15.90 -23.62
CA ALA A 583 0.06 15.18 -24.79
C ALA A 583 0.39 16.11 -25.97
N ASN A 584 -0.52 17.02 -26.32
CA ASN A 584 -0.31 17.94 -27.45
C ASN A 584 0.88 18.90 -27.24
N TRP A 585 1.03 19.45 -26.03
CA TRP A 585 2.19 20.29 -25.73
C TRP A 585 3.49 19.47 -25.76
N TYR A 586 3.47 18.28 -25.16
CA TYR A 586 4.65 17.43 -25.10
C TYR A 586 5.12 17.01 -26.51
N PHE A 587 4.26 16.38 -27.30
CA PHE A 587 4.66 15.87 -28.62
C PHE A 587 4.70 16.97 -29.68
N GLY A 588 3.66 17.79 -29.77
CA GLY A 588 3.48 18.80 -30.81
C GLY A 588 4.35 20.04 -30.64
N THR A 589 4.82 20.34 -29.43
CA THR A 589 5.75 21.43 -29.18
C THR A 589 7.13 20.91 -28.80
N ARG A 590 7.26 20.28 -27.62
CA ARG A 590 8.57 19.95 -27.05
C ARG A 590 9.35 18.89 -27.83
N ILE A 591 8.72 17.75 -28.16
CA ILE A 591 9.38 16.68 -28.93
C ILE A 591 9.59 17.11 -30.38
N ALA A 592 8.59 17.74 -31.01
CA ALA A 592 8.75 18.26 -32.36
C ALA A 592 9.94 19.23 -32.48
N GLU A 593 10.12 20.17 -31.54
CA GLU A 593 11.29 21.06 -31.51
C GLU A 593 12.62 20.31 -31.40
N ARG A 594 12.69 19.28 -30.55
CA ARG A 594 13.89 18.43 -30.41
C ARG A 594 14.20 17.65 -31.68
N ILE A 595 13.19 17.03 -32.29
CA ILE A 595 13.35 16.29 -33.56
C ILE A 595 13.80 17.25 -34.66
N ARG A 596 13.24 18.46 -34.78
CA ARG A 596 13.66 19.44 -35.79
C ARG A 596 15.15 19.81 -35.65
N ARG A 597 15.63 19.95 -34.41
CA ARG A 597 17.05 20.25 -34.15
C ARG A 597 17.96 19.06 -34.47
N ALA A 598 17.58 17.87 -34.05
CA ALA A 598 18.40 16.67 -34.22
C ALA A 598 18.35 16.12 -35.66
N LEU A 599 17.22 16.26 -36.35
CA LEU A 599 16.97 15.74 -37.70
C LEU A 599 16.38 16.84 -38.60
N PRO A 600 17.18 17.86 -39.01
CA PRO A 600 16.70 18.99 -39.80
C PRO A 600 16.05 18.58 -41.12
N ASN A 601 16.53 17.49 -41.75
CA ASN A 601 15.96 16.92 -42.98
C ASN A 601 14.55 16.32 -42.80
N ARG A 602 14.11 16.08 -41.56
CA ARG A 602 12.76 15.60 -41.24
C ARG A 602 11.82 16.72 -40.79
N ALA A 603 12.31 17.94 -40.55
CA ALA A 603 11.53 19.05 -40.01
C ALA A 603 10.25 19.34 -40.82
N ALA A 604 10.37 19.45 -42.14
CA ALA A 604 9.23 19.71 -43.02
C ALA A 604 8.14 18.63 -42.96
N ALA A 605 8.53 17.36 -42.77
CA ALA A 605 7.58 16.26 -42.62
C ALA A 605 6.85 16.34 -41.27
N ILE A 606 7.56 16.66 -40.19
CA ILE A 606 6.97 16.90 -38.86
C ILE A 606 5.99 18.08 -38.92
N ASP A 607 6.38 19.20 -39.53
CA ASP A 607 5.52 20.38 -39.64
C ASP A 607 4.26 20.09 -40.46
N ALA A 608 4.37 19.26 -41.50
CA ALA A 608 3.22 18.81 -42.26
C ALA A 608 2.26 17.97 -41.40
N ILE A 609 2.79 17.02 -40.63
CA ILE A 609 1.95 16.19 -39.73
C ILE A 609 1.25 17.04 -38.68
N LEU A 610 1.95 17.98 -38.03
CA LEU A 610 1.36 18.82 -36.98
C LEU A 610 0.28 19.78 -37.52
N ARG A 611 0.44 20.25 -38.76
CA ARG A 611 -0.55 21.08 -39.43
C ARG A 611 -1.76 20.28 -39.88
N ASP A 612 -1.53 19.11 -40.47
CA ASP A 612 -2.59 18.28 -41.06
C ASP A 612 -3.37 17.49 -39.98
N TYR A 613 -2.73 17.19 -38.83
CA TYR A 613 -3.29 16.40 -37.73
C TYR A 613 -3.08 17.08 -36.34
N PRO A 614 -3.64 18.28 -36.10
CA PRO A 614 -3.35 19.06 -34.89
C PRO A 614 -3.86 18.42 -33.58
N ARG A 615 -4.71 17.40 -33.67
CA ARG A 615 -5.29 16.70 -32.53
C ARG A 615 -4.77 15.27 -32.34
N THR A 616 -3.87 14.79 -33.19
CA THR A 616 -3.43 13.38 -33.20
C THR A 616 -2.98 12.90 -31.82
N PHE A 617 -2.22 13.71 -31.06
CA PHE A 617 -1.70 13.27 -29.76
C PHE A 617 -2.75 13.31 -28.64
N ILE A 618 -3.62 14.32 -28.60
CA ILE A 618 -4.66 14.38 -27.58
C ILE A 618 -5.75 13.33 -27.82
N ASP A 619 -6.13 13.10 -29.07
CA ASP A 619 -7.12 12.08 -29.42
C ASP A 619 -6.55 10.68 -29.17
N ALA A 620 -5.26 10.45 -29.45
CA ALA A 620 -4.57 9.21 -29.09
C ALA A 620 -4.45 9.03 -27.58
N ALA A 621 -4.02 10.04 -26.84
CA ALA A 621 -3.94 9.97 -25.39
C ALA A 621 -5.32 9.69 -24.77
N ALA A 622 -6.38 10.34 -25.26
CA ALA A 622 -7.73 10.14 -24.75
C ALA A 622 -8.25 8.71 -24.99
N ALA A 623 -8.01 8.15 -26.18
CA ALA A 623 -8.43 6.80 -26.55
C ALA A 623 -7.64 5.72 -25.80
N ILE A 624 -6.32 5.88 -25.69
CA ILE A 624 -5.47 4.93 -24.97
C ILE A 624 -5.74 4.98 -23.47
N ASN A 625 -6.02 6.16 -22.89
CA ASN A 625 -6.39 6.28 -21.49
C ASN A 625 -7.79 5.68 -21.21
N GLU A 626 -8.71 5.74 -22.18
CA GLU A 626 -10.01 5.04 -22.06
C GLU A 626 -9.84 3.53 -22.00
N ALA A 627 -9.00 2.98 -22.89
CA ALA A 627 -8.68 1.57 -22.88
C ALA A 627 -7.97 1.15 -21.58
N LEU A 628 -7.04 1.97 -21.08
CA LEU A 628 -6.36 1.73 -19.81
C LEU A 628 -7.36 1.68 -18.65
N PHE A 629 -8.24 2.67 -18.56
CA PHE A 629 -9.23 2.76 -17.49
C PHE A 629 -10.21 1.59 -17.54
N SER A 630 -10.68 1.22 -18.74
CA SER A 630 -11.60 0.10 -18.91
C SER A 630 -10.99 -1.24 -18.49
N ALA A 631 -9.71 -1.47 -18.79
CA ALA A 631 -9.04 -2.72 -18.43
C ALA A 631 -8.64 -2.77 -16.94
N SER A 632 -8.10 -1.68 -16.41
CA SER A 632 -7.40 -1.69 -15.12
C SER A 632 -7.99 -0.78 -14.04
N GLY A 633 -8.82 0.20 -14.43
CA GLY A 633 -9.21 1.31 -13.58
C GLY A 633 -8.10 2.35 -13.34
N MET A 634 -6.94 2.22 -13.99
CA MET A 634 -5.87 3.21 -13.93
C MET A 634 -6.08 4.34 -14.94
N VAL A 635 -5.41 5.46 -14.69
CA VAL A 635 -5.37 6.59 -15.62
C VAL A 635 -3.93 7.00 -15.89
N GLY A 636 -3.67 7.44 -17.12
CA GLY A 636 -2.35 7.94 -17.52
C GLY A 636 -1.85 9.08 -16.61
N GLY A 637 -0.56 9.05 -16.29
CA GLY A 637 0.12 9.99 -15.42
C GLY A 637 0.02 9.66 -13.94
N ASP A 638 -0.88 8.76 -13.54
CA ASP A 638 -1.15 8.49 -12.13
C ASP A 638 -1.52 7.02 -11.84
N PRO A 639 -0.58 6.08 -12.06
CA PRO A 639 -0.72 4.67 -11.71
C PRO A 639 -0.65 4.42 -10.19
N PHE A 640 -0.46 5.47 -9.40
CA PHE A 640 -0.36 5.41 -7.95
C PHE A 640 -1.75 5.23 -7.33
N CYS A 641 -1.85 4.32 -6.37
CA CYS A 641 -3.06 4.08 -5.61
C CYS A 641 -3.08 4.90 -4.32
N LEU A 642 -1.96 4.87 -3.58
CA LEU A 642 -1.77 5.66 -2.36
C LEU A 642 -1.34 7.09 -2.67
N ILE A 643 -1.98 8.05 -1.99
CA ILE A 643 -1.64 9.47 -2.00
C ILE A 643 -1.41 9.91 -0.54
N PRO A 644 -0.32 10.63 -0.25
CA PRO A 644 -0.19 11.34 1.02
C PRO A 644 -1.41 12.25 1.25
N GLY A 645 -2.03 12.19 2.43
CA GLY A 645 -3.02 13.21 2.82
C GLY A 645 -2.38 14.60 2.90
N GLU A 646 -3.20 15.65 2.73
CA GLU A 646 -2.79 17.02 3.02
C GLU A 646 -2.43 17.13 4.52
N GLU A 647 -1.30 17.80 4.82
CA GLU A 647 -0.82 17.99 6.20
C GLU A 647 -1.59 19.04 6.99
#